data_AF-A0A8E2R1P4-F1
#
_entry.id   AF-A0A8E2R1P4-F1
#
_cell.length_a   1.000
_cell.length_b   1.000
_cell.length_c   1.000
_cell.angle_alpha   90.00
_cell.angle_beta   90.00
_cell.angle_gamma   90.00
#
_symmetry.space_group_name_H-M   'P 1'
#
loop_
_entity.id
_entity.type
_entity.pdbx_description
1 polymer ?
#
loop_
_entity_poly.entity_id
_entity_poly.type
_entity_poly.pdbx_seq_one_letter_code
_entity_poly.pdbx_strand_id
1 'polypeptide(L)'
;MRMALGDFDLLRSTALAGAAALPGLAPAVTNGQHRAAVLQGSFEVAERLLSAPSDEEDLDLAALLLAQCEQIYRGGTGVLAGSIGKACDQVQDGEELAAQLDPLAIADIRSMMLANEQPLARWQAVISDGGEYVPGPTFAGGRLVGGADGDWIVNGTLYDCKAYSTLRSSDLREFLLHLLAYVLLDLGDEHRIREVGLWFPRQAMTQAWPVARLIGGDPEVLLPELRRGLAEAVRRDRSERDYDEPSEARLKIVVAENPLTRPAPLDYLADDDSERVRRRIARNTSTDPITLRRLSADRHWTVREGVALNPDTAADVIAVLREDRSCLVREAAERHPRAPRVQIGKRPSAAVSSARDVSEGVAVPETVVAESALDTRRTLAELAQLQLRRPEMGPSHWVHQVLWLMTSQNASVFEGGLLPIETMRWEWKRGRANRVPEWLQRSVPQEVLDEFFSPEQPSWLRRIAARWKSVEDHKECLALFGDPDPGVRVDALKRSRPHDHAALHPILENLVASYDARLLFGGREAAADVLELAISHAATPVEALMELAEGATRARRQQLAVHPRLSDDFRTELGRKLLTSRRRDDRVFFAESPHTPEPILRDLAAVASSEVRTALACNPSAPATVLDTLSGSTDAFLKLACLENANLPLVRGVEVAEELLSLRLHELSFQVLVLLQRRPELSPHRAIVAAALDVVSKRQSSDADGPWLASEHHCTSEESLTLLARHSREDVRAQVAKHPRTPVDIVEMLGKDSQEVVRAAAAASGRNSLVSLHRLAQDPHWAVRAATASDTRLSDDALRALRRDDHYAVRLAATRNPATPETPPASDSNELETAPGVGSHELEGSDQQRRLIALASSTKAQDRQEAGYDDAASLGILTALAGDPRSYKVRCVAAGNPNTSEALLRLLAEDDRQEVRQAVVLNPAASTDVLLGLASQDADLALLVVFNPDVPTDVLNVLAADHDKLIRFVAGEALRARRP
;
A
#
# COMPACT_ATOMS: atom_id res chain seq x y z
N MET A 1 -16.94 -13.12 -39.09
CA MET A 1 -16.54 -11.74 -39.48
C MET A 1 -15.33 -11.69 -40.40
N ARG A 2 -14.08 -11.94 -39.96
CA ARG A 2 -12.89 -11.92 -40.85
C ARG A 2 -13.00 -12.89 -42.04
N MET A 3 -13.60 -14.07 -41.81
CA MET A 3 -13.96 -15.03 -42.86
C MET A 3 -14.94 -14.48 -43.89
N ALA A 4 -15.86 -13.60 -43.49
CA ALA A 4 -16.87 -13.03 -44.37
C ALA A 4 -16.34 -11.88 -45.24
N LEU A 5 -15.17 -11.31 -44.92
CA LEU A 5 -14.58 -10.19 -45.67
C LEU A 5 -13.60 -10.63 -46.79
N GLY A 6 -13.37 -11.93 -46.96
CA GLY A 6 -12.79 -12.49 -48.19
C GLY A 6 -11.28 -12.68 -48.25
N ASP A 7 -10.55 -12.65 -47.14
CA ASP A 7 -9.08 -12.88 -47.10
C ASP A 7 -8.62 -13.52 -45.77
N PHE A 8 -9.45 -14.41 -45.21
CA PHE A 8 -9.09 -15.11 -43.97
C PHE A 8 -8.09 -16.23 -44.24
N ASP A 9 -6.84 -15.99 -43.88
CA ASP A 9 -5.78 -17.00 -43.92
C ASP A 9 -5.67 -17.72 -42.56
N LEU A 10 -6.07 -19.00 -42.54
CA LEU A 10 -5.97 -19.84 -41.35
C LEU A 10 -4.51 -20.01 -40.88
N LEU A 11 -3.55 -20.02 -41.81
CA LEU A 11 -2.12 -20.21 -41.52
C LEU A 11 -1.48 -19.00 -40.82
N ARG A 12 -2.14 -17.84 -40.87
CA ARG A 12 -1.74 -16.62 -40.18
C ARG A 12 -2.66 -16.27 -39.01
N SER A 13 -3.57 -17.17 -38.66
CA SER A 13 -4.53 -16.95 -37.58
C SER A 13 -3.92 -17.12 -36.19
N THR A 14 -4.42 -16.35 -35.23
CA THR A 14 -4.12 -16.53 -33.80
C THR A 14 -4.65 -17.86 -33.26
N ALA A 15 -5.68 -18.43 -33.88
CA ALA A 15 -6.18 -19.76 -33.58
C ALA A 15 -5.13 -20.85 -33.84
N LEU A 16 -4.39 -20.77 -34.96
CA LEU A 16 -3.29 -21.70 -35.25
C LEU A 16 -2.16 -21.58 -34.22
N ALA A 17 -1.82 -20.35 -33.82
CA ALA A 17 -0.82 -20.12 -32.77
C ALA A 17 -1.26 -20.73 -31.43
N GLY A 18 -2.56 -20.67 -31.11
CA GLY A 18 -3.14 -21.32 -29.93
C GLY A 18 -3.07 -22.84 -30.00
N ALA A 19 -3.45 -23.43 -31.13
CA ALA A 19 -3.34 -24.87 -31.36
C ALA A 19 -1.88 -25.36 -31.21
N ALA A 20 -0.93 -24.65 -31.84
CA ALA A 20 0.49 -24.96 -31.76
C ALA A 20 1.08 -24.85 -30.33
N ALA A 21 0.48 -24.04 -29.45
CA ALA A 21 0.93 -23.88 -28.07
C ALA A 21 0.45 -25.01 -27.13
N LEU A 22 -0.61 -25.74 -27.48
CA LEU A 22 -1.25 -26.75 -26.62
C LEU A 22 -0.29 -27.82 -26.07
N PRO A 23 0.64 -28.41 -26.85
CA PRO A 23 1.57 -29.42 -26.33
C PRO A 23 2.48 -28.89 -25.22
N GLY A 24 2.84 -27.60 -25.26
CA GLY A 24 3.66 -26.96 -24.23
C GLY A 24 2.88 -26.61 -22.95
N LEU A 25 1.58 -26.37 -23.07
CA LEU A 25 0.70 -26.03 -21.95
C LEU A 25 0.17 -27.28 -21.22
N ALA A 26 0.03 -28.40 -21.94
CA ALA A 26 -0.53 -29.65 -21.44
C ALA A 26 0.10 -30.19 -20.14
N PRO A 27 1.43 -30.15 -19.91
CA PRO A 27 2.03 -30.68 -18.68
C PRO A 27 1.67 -29.91 -17.41
N ALA A 28 1.26 -28.65 -17.55
CA ALA A 28 0.97 -27.77 -16.42
C ALA A 28 -0.47 -27.92 -15.89
N VAL A 29 -1.31 -28.74 -16.53
CA VAL A 29 -2.75 -28.86 -16.22
C VAL A 29 -3.13 -30.34 -16.09
N THR A 30 -3.93 -30.66 -15.07
CA THR A 30 -4.49 -32.00 -14.89
C THR A 30 -5.32 -32.41 -16.12
N ASN A 31 -5.10 -33.63 -16.63
CA ASN A 31 -5.65 -34.12 -17.89
C ASN A 31 -5.25 -33.29 -19.14
N GLY A 32 -4.21 -32.46 -19.04
CA GLY A 32 -3.85 -31.50 -20.08
C GLY A 32 -3.44 -32.12 -21.41
N GLN A 33 -2.88 -33.34 -21.42
CA GLN A 33 -2.56 -34.06 -22.66
C GLN A 33 -3.81 -34.42 -23.46
N HIS A 34 -4.86 -34.92 -22.78
CA HIS A 34 -6.15 -35.22 -23.40
C HIS A 34 -6.80 -33.95 -23.94
N ARG A 35 -6.88 -32.90 -23.12
CA ARG A 35 -7.47 -31.61 -23.51
C ARG A 35 -6.75 -30.98 -24.71
N ALA A 36 -5.42 -31.07 -24.74
CA ALA A 36 -4.62 -30.61 -25.87
C ALA A 36 -4.92 -31.41 -27.15
N ALA A 37 -5.03 -32.74 -27.07
CA ALA A 37 -5.36 -33.58 -28.22
C ALA A 37 -6.76 -33.28 -28.77
N VAL A 38 -7.76 -33.11 -27.90
CA VAL A 38 -9.13 -32.74 -28.28
C VAL A 38 -9.18 -31.39 -29.00
N LEU A 39 -8.53 -30.36 -28.45
CA LEU A 39 -8.51 -29.01 -29.04
C LEU A 39 -7.69 -28.96 -30.35
N GLN A 40 -6.63 -29.77 -30.45
CA GLN A 40 -5.89 -29.93 -31.71
C GLN A 40 -6.79 -30.56 -32.77
N GLY A 41 -7.52 -31.62 -32.42
CA GLY A 41 -8.50 -32.24 -33.32
C GLY A 41 -9.62 -31.27 -33.71
N SER A 42 -10.10 -30.42 -32.79
CA SER A 42 -11.16 -29.46 -33.10
C SER A 42 -10.68 -28.36 -34.04
N PHE A 43 -9.40 -28.00 -33.98
CA PHE A 43 -8.75 -27.12 -34.94
C PHE A 43 -8.71 -27.75 -36.34
N GLU A 44 -8.35 -29.03 -36.46
CA GLU A 44 -8.36 -29.78 -37.73
C GLU A 44 -9.76 -29.90 -38.34
N VAL A 45 -10.80 -30.03 -37.49
CA VAL A 45 -12.20 -29.97 -37.94
C VAL A 45 -12.49 -28.61 -38.57
N ALA A 46 -12.12 -27.51 -37.91
CA ALA A 46 -12.32 -26.18 -38.44
C ALA A 46 -11.56 -25.92 -39.76
N GLU A 47 -10.35 -26.45 -39.89
CA GLU A 47 -9.56 -26.38 -41.14
C GLU A 47 -10.28 -27.06 -42.32
N ARG A 48 -10.85 -28.25 -42.09
CA ARG A 48 -11.61 -28.96 -43.14
C ARG A 48 -12.87 -28.19 -43.53
N LEU A 49 -13.60 -27.65 -42.57
CA LEU A 49 -14.81 -26.85 -42.81
C LEU A 49 -14.49 -25.59 -43.63
N LEU A 50 -13.36 -24.92 -43.36
CA LEU A 50 -12.93 -23.75 -44.12
C LEU A 50 -12.42 -24.08 -45.53
N SER A 51 -11.83 -25.25 -45.71
CA SER A 51 -11.26 -25.67 -47.00
C SER A 51 -12.33 -26.02 -48.04
N ALA A 52 -13.49 -26.50 -47.59
CA ALA A 52 -14.62 -26.86 -48.45
C ALA A 52 -15.96 -26.68 -47.72
N PRO A 53 -16.39 -25.43 -47.43
CA PRO A 53 -17.67 -25.18 -46.75
C PRO A 53 -18.83 -25.59 -47.66
N SER A 54 -19.75 -26.40 -47.14
CA SER A 54 -20.95 -26.83 -47.86
C SER A 54 -22.04 -25.77 -47.83
N ASP A 55 -22.13 -25.09 -46.70
CA ASP A 55 -23.01 -23.96 -46.48
C ASP A 55 -22.37 -22.93 -45.55
N GLU A 56 -23.19 -21.96 -45.19
CA GLU A 56 -22.85 -20.85 -44.32
C GLU A 56 -22.72 -21.31 -42.84
N GLU A 57 -23.47 -22.33 -42.42
CA GLU A 57 -23.41 -22.87 -41.06
C GLU A 57 -22.03 -23.52 -40.76
N ASP A 58 -21.43 -24.18 -41.77
CA ASP A 58 -20.04 -24.68 -41.69
C ASP A 58 -19.03 -23.57 -41.34
N LEU A 59 -19.23 -22.34 -41.84
CA LEU A 59 -18.37 -21.20 -41.55
C LEU A 59 -18.58 -20.67 -40.12
N ASP A 60 -19.82 -20.67 -39.63
CA ASP A 60 -20.13 -20.28 -38.24
C ASP A 60 -19.54 -21.29 -37.24
N LEU A 61 -19.65 -22.57 -37.56
CA LEU A 61 -19.08 -23.66 -36.78
C LEU A 61 -17.55 -23.56 -36.74
N ALA A 62 -16.92 -23.35 -37.90
CA ALA A 62 -15.47 -23.13 -37.98
C ALA A 62 -15.04 -21.90 -37.15
N ALA A 63 -15.82 -20.81 -37.16
CA ALA A 63 -15.52 -19.62 -36.38
C ALA A 63 -15.53 -19.88 -34.87
N LEU A 64 -16.49 -20.67 -34.36
CA LEU A 64 -16.56 -21.04 -32.93
C LEU A 64 -15.37 -21.91 -32.50
N LEU A 65 -15.02 -22.90 -33.31
CA LEU A 65 -13.91 -23.82 -33.04
C LEU A 65 -12.57 -23.08 -33.02
N LEU A 66 -12.35 -22.16 -33.96
CA LEU A 66 -11.15 -21.35 -34.00
C LEU A 66 -11.09 -20.34 -32.84
N ALA A 67 -12.23 -19.79 -32.43
CA ALA A 67 -12.29 -18.89 -31.28
C ALA A 67 -11.87 -19.58 -29.97
N GLN A 68 -12.12 -20.88 -29.81
CA GLN A 68 -11.65 -21.65 -28.65
C GLN A 68 -10.12 -21.78 -28.65
N CYS A 69 -9.52 -22.06 -29.82
CA CYS A 69 -8.07 -22.13 -29.97
C CYS A 69 -7.41 -20.76 -29.77
N GLU A 70 -8.03 -19.69 -30.27
CA GLU A 70 -7.56 -18.32 -30.04
C GLU A 70 -7.61 -17.93 -28.55
N GLN A 71 -8.62 -18.38 -27.79
CA GLN A 71 -8.65 -18.17 -26.34
C GLN A 71 -7.49 -18.87 -25.62
N ILE A 72 -7.03 -20.02 -26.12
CA ILE A 72 -5.83 -20.68 -25.59
C ILE A 72 -4.58 -19.81 -25.86
N TYR A 73 -4.45 -19.25 -27.06
CA TYR A 73 -3.35 -18.33 -27.37
C TYR A 73 -3.31 -17.13 -26.41
N ARG A 74 -4.49 -16.55 -26.11
CA ARG A 74 -4.59 -15.34 -25.25
C ARG A 74 -4.50 -15.63 -23.75
N GLY A 75 -5.02 -16.77 -23.29
CA GLY A 75 -5.19 -17.06 -21.85
C GLY A 75 -4.44 -18.27 -21.32
N GLY A 76 -3.69 -18.98 -22.16
CA GLY A 76 -2.73 -20.02 -21.79
C GLY A 76 -3.30 -21.12 -20.88
N THR A 77 -2.55 -21.49 -19.85
CA THR A 77 -2.92 -22.58 -18.92
C THR A 77 -4.22 -22.30 -18.15
N GLY A 78 -4.57 -21.04 -17.91
CA GLY A 78 -5.79 -20.67 -17.20
C GLY A 78 -7.06 -21.04 -17.99
N VAL A 79 -7.04 -20.82 -19.30
CA VAL A 79 -8.16 -21.20 -20.20
C VAL A 79 -8.21 -22.73 -20.36
N LEU A 80 -7.05 -23.37 -20.52
CA LEU A 80 -6.95 -24.84 -20.60
C LEU A 80 -7.38 -25.54 -19.29
N ALA A 81 -7.27 -24.87 -18.14
CA ALA A 81 -7.79 -25.34 -16.85
C ALA A 81 -9.26 -24.97 -16.60
N GLY A 82 -9.83 -24.08 -17.42
CA GLY A 82 -11.14 -23.47 -17.26
C GLY A 82 -12.30 -24.26 -17.88
N SER A 83 -13.34 -23.53 -18.33
CA SER A 83 -14.55 -24.11 -18.91
C SER A 83 -14.28 -24.87 -20.22
N ILE A 84 -13.44 -24.33 -21.10
CA ILE A 84 -13.04 -25.00 -22.34
C ILE A 84 -12.33 -26.33 -22.04
N GLY A 85 -11.38 -26.33 -21.10
CA GLY A 85 -10.72 -27.56 -20.67
C GLY A 85 -11.68 -28.60 -20.08
N LYS A 86 -12.67 -28.16 -19.29
CA LYS A 86 -13.71 -29.07 -18.75
C LYS A 86 -14.61 -29.64 -19.84
N ALA A 87 -14.93 -28.87 -20.88
CA ALA A 87 -15.68 -29.37 -22.04
C ALA A 87 -14.87 -30.45 -22.78
N CYS A 88 -13.56 -30.25 -22.93
CA CYS A 88 -12.67 -31.26 -23.52
C CYS A 88 -12.61 -32.57 -22.71
N ASP A 89 -12.80 -32.52 -21.38
CA ASP A 89 -12.84 -33.72 -20.55
C ASP A 89 -14.10 -34.57 -20.76
N GLN A 90 -15.16 -34.00 -21.33
CA GLN A 90 -16.44 -34.70 -21.55
C GLN A 90 -16.51 -35.41 -22.92
N VAL A 91 -15.49 -35.22 -23.76
CA VAL A 91 -15.47 -35.70 -25.14
C VAL A 91 -14.18 -36.47 -25.42
N GLN A 92 -14.23 -37.38 -26.38
CA GLN A 92 -13.10 -38.26 -26.73
C GLN A 92 -12.11 -37.59 -27.68
N ASP A 93 -12.61 -36.82 -28.64
CA ASP A 93 -11.80 -36.18 -29.67
C ASP A 93 -12.41 -34.83 -30.12
N GLY A 94 -11.73 -34.17 -31.06
CA GLY A 94 -12.15 -32.88 -31.59
C GLY A 94 -13.42 -32.91 -32.45
N GLU A 95 -13.75 -34.06 -33.04
CA GLU A 95 -14.99 -34.23 -33.83
C GLU A 95 -16.20 -34.24 -32.89
N GLU A 96 -16.09 -34.97 -31.78
CA GLU A 96 -17.12 -34.97 -30.74
C GLU A 96 -17.25 -33.59 -30.06
N LEU A 97 -16.13 -32.88 -29.85
CA LEU A 97 -16.18 -31.50 -29.35
C LEU A 97 -16.95 -30.58 -30.30
N ALA A 98 -16.71 -30.69 -31.61
CA ALA A 98 -17.39 -29.89 -32.62
C ALA A 98 -18.90 -30.23 -32.70
N ALA A 99 -19.25 -31.51 -32.62
CA ALA A 99 -20.64 -31.96 -32.64
C ALA A 99 -21.43 -31.56 -31.39
N GLN A 100 -20.77 -31.35 -30.25
CA GLN A 100 -21.39 -30.95 -28.99
C GLN A 100 -21.50 -29.43 -28.79
N LEU A 101 -21.05 -28.62 -29.76
CA LEU A 101 -21.27 -27.17 -29.70
C LEU A 101 -22.75 -26.85 -29.66
N ASP A 102 -23.11 -25.88 -28.82
CA ASP A 102 -24.50 -25.47 -28.62
C ASP A 102 -25.10 -24.94 -29.94
N PRO A 103 -26.14 -25.57 -30.50
CA PRO A 103 -26.80 -25.08 -31.71
C PRO A 103 -27.30 -23.64 -31.58
N LEU A 104 -27.63 -23.19 -30.37
CA LEU A 104 -28.03 -21.81 -30.12
C LEU A 104 -26.86 -20.83 -30.26
N ALA A 105 -25.63 -21.25 -29.99
CA ALA A 105 -24.45 -20.41 -30.19
C ALA A 105 -24.14 -20.23 -31.68
N ILE A 106 -24.30 -21.31 -32.47
CA ILE A 106 -24.19 -21.27 -33.94
C ILE A 106 -25.28 -20.34 -34.50
N ALA A 107 -26.53 -20.50 -34.04
CA ALA A 107 -27.65 -19.65 -34.45
C ALA A 107 -27.48 -18.17 -34.03
N ASP A 108 -26.87 -17.89 -32.87
CA ASP A 108 -26.56 -16.52 -32.42
C ASP A 108 -25.58 -15.84 -33.39
N ILE A 109 -24.51 -16.55 -33.79
CA ILE A 109 -23.57 -16.04 -34.78
C ILE A 109 -24.27 -15.80 -36.11
N ARG A 110 -25.02 -16.78 -36.62
CA ARG A 110 -25.79 -16.63 -37.86
C ARG A 110 -26.71 -15.41 -37.84
N SER A 111 -27.45 -15.25 -36.75
CA SER A 111 -28.36 -14.10 -36.56
C SER A 111 -27.61 -12.78 -36.54
N MET A 112 -26.44 -12.74 -35.87
CA MET A 112 -25.58 -11.57 -35.83
C MET A 112 -24.97 -11.25 -37.20
N MET A 113 -24.57 -12.26 -37.98
CA MET A 113 -24.07 -12.08 -39.35
C MET A 113 -25.16 -11.49 -40.26
N LEU A 114 -26.37 -12.05 -40.23
CA LEU A 114 -27.51 -11.57 -41.00
C LEU A 114 -27.90 -10.13 -40.63
N ALA A 115 -27.93 -9.80 -39.33
CA ALA A 115 -28.24 -8.45 -38.87
C ALA A 115 -27.22 -7.40 -39.34
N ASN A 116 -26.01 -7.83 -39.72
CA ASN A 116 -24.92 -6.97 -40.18
C ASN A 116 -24.60 -7.14 -41.68
N GLU A 117 -25.50 -7.72 -42.46
CA GLU A 117 -25.30 -7.93 -43.90
C GLU A 117 -24.99 -6.61 -44.62
N GLN A 118 -25.68 -5.52 -44.27
CA GLN A 118 -25.48 -4.22 -44.93
C GLN A 118 -24.08 -3.61 -44.72
N PRO A 119 -23.54 -3.45 -43.49
CA PRO A 119 -22.17 -2.97 -43.31
C PRO A 119 -21.12 -3.92 -43.91
N LEU A 120 -21.34 -5.24 -43.84
CA LEU A 120 -20.46 -6.23 -44.47
C LEU A 120 -20.42 -6.08 -45.99
N ALA A 121 -21.57 -5.97 -46.65
CA ALA A 121 -21.67 -5.78 -48.09
C ALA A 121 -20.99 -4.49 -48.55
N ARG A 122 -21.05 -3.41 -47.74
CA ARG A 122 -20.33 -2.16 -48.03
C ARG A 122 -18.82 -2.36 -48.00
N TRP A 123 -18.29 -3.04 -46.99
CA TRP A 123 -16.86 -3.33 -46.94
C TRP A 123 -16.45 -4.27 -48.07
N GLN A 124 -17.20 -5.34 -48.32
CA GLN A 124 -16.93 -6.26 -49.44
C GLN A 124 -16.91 -5.55 -50.79
N ALA A 125 -17.84 -4.60 -51.04
CA ALA A 125 -17.86 -3.81 -52.26
C ALA A 125 -16.58 -2.96 -52.40
N VAL A 126 -16.18 -2.25 -51.33
CA VAL A 126 -14.93 -1.48 -51.31
C VAL A 126 -13.71 -2.35 -51.61
N ILE A 127 -13.65 -3.56 -51.03
CA ILE A 127 -12.56 -4.52 -51.23
C ILE A 127 -12.55 -5.04 -52.67
N SER A 128 -13.73 -5.40 -53.19
CA SER A 128 -13.89 -5.93 -54.56
C SER A 128 -13.55 -4.90 -55.63
N ASP A 129 -13.80 -3.62 -55.34
CA ASP A 129 -13.44 -2.49 -56.22
C ASP A 129 -11.94 -2.13 -56.15
N GLY A 130 -11.12 -2.93 -55.46
CA GLY A 130 -9.68 -2.75 -55.33
C GLY A 130 -9.26 -1.77 -54.21
N GLY A 131 -10.18 -1.45 -53.30
CA GLY A 131 -9.88 -0.67 -52.10
C GLY A 131 -8.97 -1.42 -51.13
N GLU A 132 -8.20 -0.66 -50.36
CA GLU A 132 -7.27 -1.22 -49.39
C GLU A 132 -8.01 -2.00 -48.28
N TYR A 133 -7.56 -3.23 -48.03
CA TYR A 133 -8.00 -4.06 -46.91
C TYR A 133 -6.81 -4.66 -46.19
N VAL A 134 -6.72 -4.41 -44.90
CA VAL A 134 -5.68 -4.97 -44.04
C VAL A 134 -6.36 -5.71 -42.89
N PRO A 135 -6.44 -7.05 -42.92
CA PRO A 135 -6.93 -7.84 -41.80
C PRO A 135 -5.87 -7.94 -40.70
N GLY A 136 -6.24 -7.69 -39.45
CA GLY A 136 -5.32 -7.80 -38.32
C GLY A 136 -4.08 -6.90 -38.44
N PRO A 137 -4.22 -5.58 -38.74
CA PRO A 137 -3.09 -4.71 -38.96
C PRO A 137 -2.19 -4.70 -37.73
N THR A 138 -0.90 -4.93 -37.96
CA THR A 138 0.12 -4.68 -36.95
C THR A 138 0.71 -3.31 -37.20
N PHE A 139 1.13 -2.66 -36.12
CA PHE A 139 1.67 -1.32 -36.17
C PHE A 139 3.18 -1.36 -35.92
N ALA A 140 3.95 -0.52 -36.61
CA ALA A 140 5.39 -0.40 -36.39
C ALA A 140 5.71 -0.08 -34.91
N GLY A 141 4.88 0.77 -34.29
CA GLY A 141 4.89 1.06 -32.87
C GLY A 141 4.19 0.01 -32.00
N GLY A 142 3.47 -0.96 -32.56
CA GLY A 142 2.78 -2.00 -31.78
C GLY A 142 3.74 -2.86 -30.95
N ARG A 143 4.97 -3.05 -31.45
CA ARG A 143 6.05 -3.62 -30.63
C ARG A 143 6.27 -2.84 -29.36
N LEU A 144 6.04 -1.52 -29.32
CA LEU A 144 6.26 -0.62 -28.19
C LEU A 144 5.41 -0.95 -26.95
N VAL A 145 4.24 -1.54 -27.16
CA VAL A 145 3.25 -1.82 -26.10
C VAL A 145 3.03 -3.32 -25.85
N GLY A 146 3.98 -4.17 -26.28
CA GLY A 146 3.91 -5.62 -26.05
C GLY A 146 3.22 -6.42 -27.16
N GLY A 147 2.92 -5.78 -28.30
CA GLY A 147 2.18 -6.37 -29.41
C GLY A 147 0.80 -5.72 -29.50
N ALA A 148 0.60 -4.92 -30.54
CA ALA A 148 -0.67 -4.24 -30.82
C ALA A 148 -1.15 -4.69 -32.20
N ASP A 149 -2.30 -5.33 -32.24
CA ASP A 149 -3.00 -5.76 -33.44
C ASP A 149 -4.39 -5.11 -33.49
N GLY A 150 -4.63 -4.33 -34.53
CA GLY A 150 -5.96 -3.81 -34.81
C GLY A 150 -6.83 -4.92 -35.40
N ASP A 151 -8.12 -4.64 -35.56
CA ASP A 151 -9.06 -5.63 -36.09
C ASP A 151 -9.02 -5.68 -37.62
N TRP A 152 -9.34 -4.57 -38.29
CA TRP A 152 -9.12 -4.40 -39.73
C TRP A 152 -9.10 -2.94 -40.15
N ILE A 153 -8.44 -2.69 -41.28
CA ILE A 153 -8.50 -1.40 -41.99
C ILE A 153 -9.20 -1.61 -43.33
N VAL A 154 -10.17 -0.75 -43.63
CA VAL A 154 -10.82 -0.69 -44.95
C VAL A 154 -10.70 0.75 -45.45
N ASN A 155 -9.97 0.93 -46.54
CA ASN A 155 -9.78 2.21 -47.23
C ASN A 155 -9.42 3.38 -46.28
N GLY A 156 -8.37 3.21 -45.47
CA GLY A 156 -7.88 4.21 -44.51
C GLY A 156 -8.73 4.40 -43.25
N THR A 157 -9.79 3.59 -43.05
CA THR A 157 -10.57 3.57 -41.80
C THR A 157 -10.21 2.35 -40.96
N LEU A 158 -9.69 2.58 -39.75
CA LEU A 158 -9.42 1.52 -38.78
C LEU A 158 -10.68 1.19 -37.99
N TYR A 159 -11.17 -0.04 -38.11
CA TYR A 159 -12.32 -0.54 -37.37
C TYR A 159 -11.92 -1.46 -36.22
N ASP A 160 -12.64 -1.35 -35.10
CA ASP A 160 -12.55 -2.24 -33.95
C ASP A 160 -13.94 -2.84 -33.64
N CYS A 161 -13.97 -4.16 -33.40
CA CYS A 161 -15.17 -4.94 -33.17
C CYS A 161 -15.47 -5.10 -31.68
N LYS A 162 -16.69 -4.74 -31.27
CA LYS A 162 -17.11 -4.78 -29.86
C LYS A 162 -18.45 -5.49 -29.70
N ALA A 163 -18.40 -6.80 -29.48
CA ALA A 163 -19.57 -7.66 -29.35
C ALA A 163 -20.12 -7.74 -27.90
N TYR A 164 -20.56 -6.61 -27.33
CA TYR A 164 -21.08 -6.52 -25.96
C TYR A 164 -22.61 -6.59 -25.90
N SER A 165 -23.15 -7.19 -24.83
CA SER A 165 -24.60 -7.24 -24.57
C SER A 165 -25.16 -5.93 -24.02
N THR A 166 -24.33 -5.12 -23.35
CA THR A 166 -24.69 -3.80 -22.81
C THR A 166 -23.55 -2.82 -23.07
N LEU A 167 -23.88 -1.56 -23.39
CA LEU A 167 -22.91 -0.51 -23.70
C LEU A 167 -23.19 0.73 -22.83
N ARG A 168 -22.18 1.21 -22.10
CA ARG A 168 -22.23 2.46 -21.33
C ARG A 168 -21.38 3.53 -21.99
N SER A 169 -21.65 4.80 -21.67
CA SER A 169 -20.89 5.93 -22.19
C SER A 169 -19.40 5.92 -21.79
N SER A 170 -19.06 5.30 -20.64
CA SER A 170 -17.68 5.10 -20.22
C SER A 170 -16.93 4.14 -21.16
N ASP A 171 -17.61 3.06 -21.57
CA ASP A 171 -17.01 2.01 -22.40
C ASP A 171 -16.68 2.58 -23.80
N LEU A 172 -17.55 3.43 -24.34
CA LEU A 172 -17.31 4.12 -25.61
C LEU A 172 -16.06 5.02 -25.56
N ARG A 173 -15.82 5.71 -24.45
CA ARG A 173 -14.65 6.58 -24.29
C ARG A 173 -13.36 5.76 -24.32
N GLU A 174 -13.35 4.62 -23.63
CA GLU A 174 -12.20 3.72 -23.61
C GLU A 174 -11.92 3.12 -24.99
N PHE A 175 -12.95 2.67 -25.72
CA PHE A 175 -12.78 2.12 -27.06
C PHE A 175 -12.23 3.16 -28.05
N LEU A 176 -12.70 4.40 -27.99
CA LEU A 176 -12.18 5.49 -28.82
C LEU A 176 -10.73 5.83 -28.49
N LEU A 177 -10.35 5.83 -27.19
CA LEU A 177 -8.96 6.01 -26.79
C LEU A 177 -8.08 4.87 -27.30
N HIS A 178 -8.58 3.63 -27.29
CA HIS A 178 -7.87 2.48 -27.85
C HIS A 178 -7.61 2.61 -29.35
N LEU A 179 -8.63 3.00 -30.12
CA LEU A 179 -8.50 3.27 -31.55
C LEU A 179 -7.53 4.42 -31.84
N LEU A 180 -7.58 5.50 -31.06
CA LEU A 180 -6.60 6.60 -31.18
C LEU A 180 -5.18 6.14 -30.83
N ALA A 181 -5.02 5.24 -29.87
CA ALA A 181 -3.72 4.65 -29.58
C ALA A 181 -3.18 3.87 -30.79
N TYR A 182 -3.99 3.07 -31.48
CA TYR A 182 -3.56 2.41 -32.72
C TYR A 182 -3.15 3.41 -33.81
N VAL A 183 -3.90 4.50 -33.99
CA VAL A 183 -3.52 5.59 -34.92
C VAL A 183 -2.15 6.17 -34.58
N LEU A 184 -1.84 6.33 -33.30
CA LEU A 184 -0.53 6.82 -32.85
C LEU A 184 0.57 5.74 -32.91
N LEU A 185 0.23 4.46 -32.85
CA LEU A 185 1.19 3.36 -32.97
C LEU A 185 1.60 3.10 -34.42
N ASP A 186 0.85 3.61 -35.40
CA ASP A 186 1.25 3.68 -36.81
C ASP A 186 2.33 4.75 -37.05
N LEU A 187 3.49 4.57 -36.42
CA LEU A 187 4.55 5.58 -36.30
C LEU A 187 5.04 6.13 -37.65
N GLY A 188 5.07 5.27 -38.67
CA GLY A 188 5.50 5.61 -40.02
C GLY A 188 4.39 6.13 -40.92
N ASP A 189 3.16 6.23 -40.41
CA ASP A 189 1.95 6.46 -41.22
C ASP A 189 1.80 5.44 -42.36
N GLU A 190 2.16 4.19 -42.09
CA GLU A 190 2.20 3.12 -43.10
C GLU A 190 0.80 2.77 -43.59
N HIS A 191 -0.19 2.83 -42.68
CA HIS A 191 -1.58 2.50 -42.97
C HIS A 191 -2.45 3.74 -43.24
N ARG A 192 -1.87 4.95 -43.19
CA ARG A 192 -2.53 6.24 -43.46
C ARG A 192 -3.92 6.38 -42.84
N ILE A 193 -4.03 6.02 -41.56
CA ILE A 193 -5.32 5.98 -40.86
C ILE A 193 -5.83 7.41 -40.67
N ARG A 194 -6.98 7.72 -41.26
CA ARG A 194 -7.61 9.06 -41.17
C ARG A 194 -9.01 9.05 -40.61
N GLU A 195 -9.61 7.87 -40.51
CA GLU A 195 -10.85 7.65 -39.78
C GLU A 195 -10.69 6.45 -38.86
N VAL A 196 -11.39 6.48 -37.72
CA VAL A 196 -11.51 5.33 -36.83
C VAL A 196 -12.97 5.00 -36.64
N GLY A 197 -13.30 3.72 -36.57
CA GLY A 197 -14.66 3.24 -36.46
C GLY A 197 -14.84 2.15 -35.44
N LEU A 198 -15.99 2.16 -34.80
CA LEU A 198 -16.44 1.07 -33.94
C LEU A 198 -17.59 0.35 -34.63
N TRP A 199 -17.49 -0.97 -34.60
CA TRP A 199 -18.57 -1.84 -35.02
C TRP A 199 -19.10 -2.64 -33.84
N PHE A 200 -20.40 -2.53 -33.65
CA PHE A 200 -21.17 -3.16 -32.58
C PHE A 200 -22.09 -4.19 -33.21
N PRO A 201 -21.60 -5.42 -33.47
CA PRO A 201 -22.34 -6.40 -34.25
C PRO A 201 -23.63 -6.85 -33.55
N ARG A 202 -23.65 -6.90 -32.20
CA ARG A 202 -24.87 -7.22 -31.43
C ARG A 202 -25.95 -6.13 -31.51
N GLN A 203 -25.58 -4.91 -31.88
CA GLN A 203 -26.49 -3.78 -32.05
C GLN A 203 -26.73 -3.43 -33.54
N ALA A 204 -26.15 -4.21 -34.47
CA ALA A 204 -26.17 -3.94 -35.91
C ALA A 204 -25.74 -2.51 -36.27
N MET A 205 -24.79 -1.94 -35.51
CA MET A 205 -24.43 -0.53 -35.59
C MET A 205 -22.96 -0.36 -35.91
N THR A 206 -22.66 0.48 -36.90
CA THR A 206 -21.30 0.90 -37.22
C THR A 206 -21.23 2.42 -37.16
N GLN A 207 -20.25 2.96 -36.44
CA GLN A 207 -20.02 4.40 -36.39
C GLN A 207 -18.53 4.69 -36.60
N ALA A 208 -18.24 5.61 -37.52
CA ALA A 208 -16.88 6.09 -37.78
C ALA A 208 -16.77 7.58 -37.49
N TRP A 209 -15.54 8.02 -37.18
CA TRP A 209 -15.20 9.40 -36.91
C TRP A 209 -13.88 9.75 -37.60
N PRO A 210 -13.81 10.93 -38.23
CA PRO A 210 -12.54 11.47 -38.71
C PRO A 210 -11.58 11.69 -37.54
N VAL A 211 -10.34 11.24 -37.69
CA VAL A 211 -9.27 11.47 -36.71
C VAL A 211 -9.12 12.96 -36.44
N ALA A 212 -9.27 13.79 -37.48
CA ALA A 212 -9.21 15.25 -37.38
C ALA A 212 -10.16 15.82 -36.31
N ARG A 213 -11.36 15.24 -36.21
CA ARG A 213 -12.36 15.64 -35.22
C ARG A 213 -11.97 15.20 -33.81
N LEU A 214 -11.36 14.02 -33.68
CA LEU A 214 -11.00 13.45 -32.38
C LEU A 214 -9.77 14.11 -31.76
N ILE A 215 -8.79 14.49 -32.58
CA ILE A 215 -7.57 15.18 -32.11
C ILE A 215 -7.69 16.71 -32.14
N GLY A 216 -8.78 17.26 -32.72
CA GLY A 216 -9.09 18.68 -32.71
C GLY A 216 -8.29 19.53 -33.72
N GLY A 217 -7.79 18.93 -34.80
CA GLY A 217 -7.00 19.63 -35.83
C GLY A 217 -6.61 18.73 -37.00
N ASP A 218 -5.79 19.25 -37.92
CA ASP A 218 -5.39 18.53 -39.14
C ASP A 218 -4.46 17.33 -38.80
N PRO A 219 -4.86 16.08 -39.13
CA PRO A 219 -4.04 14.89 -38.87
C PRO A 219 -2.68 14.92 -39.58
N GLU A 220 -2.57 15.54 -40.75
CA GLU A 220 -1.29 15.60 -41.49
C GLU A 220 -0.25 16.45 -40.75
N VAL A 221 -0.70 17.41 -39.94
CA VAL A 221 0.15 18.28 -39.13
C VAL A 221 0.41 17.66 -37.76
N LEU A 222 -0.65 17.16 -37.10
CA LEU A 222 -0.59 16.76 -35.70
C LEU A 222 -0.07 15.33 -35.50
N LEU A 223 -0.41 14.37 -36.36
CA LEU A 223 0.00 12.98 -36.15
C LEU A 223 1.52 12.78 -36.19
N PRO A 224 2.30 13.41 -37.07
CA PRO A 224 3.77 13.27 -37.04
C PRO A 224 4.38 13.69 -35.72
N GLU A 225 3.90 14.78 -35.12
CA GLU A 225 4.37 15.27 -33.82
C GLU A 225 3.90 14.36 -32.68
N LEU A 226 2.63 13.98 -32.66
CA LEU A 226 2.07 13.10 -31.63
C LEU A 226 2.69 11.70 -31.64
N ARG A 227 2.95 11.14 -32.82
CA ARG A 227 3.62 9.84 -33.00
C ARG A 227 5.08 9.89 -32.57
N ARG A 228 5.79 10.98 -32.89
CA ARG A 228 7.16 11.21 -32.41
C ARG A 228 7.18 11.30 -30.89
N GLY A 229 6.29 12.10 -30.30
CA GLY A 229 6.14 12.22 -28.86
C GLY A 229 5.79 10.89 -28.18
N LEU A 230 4.92 10.08 -28.78
CA LEU A 230 4.62 8.73 -28.28
C LEU A 230 5.85 7.81 -28.38
N ALA A 231 6.55 7.79 -29.51
CA ALA A 231 7.76 6.97 -29.68
C ALA A 231 8.86 7.36 -28.69
N GLU A 232 9.03 8.65 -28.41
CA GLU A 232 9.96 9.16 -27.40
C GLU A 232 9.50 8.80 -25.98
N ALA A 233 8.22 9.00 -25.65
CA ALA A 233 7.65 8.63 -24.36
C ALA A 233 7.78 7.13 -24.07
N VAL A 234 7.49 6.27 -25.06
CA VAL A 234 7.61 4.81 -24.86
C VAL A 234 9.06 4.33 -24.93
N ARG A 235 9.97 5.00 -25.65
CA ARG A 235 11.42 4.72 -25.52
C ARG A 235 11.95 5.08 -24.15
N ARG A 236 11.45 6.17 -23.55
CA ARG A 236 11.70 6.51 -22.15
C ARG A 236 11.16 5.37 -21.26
N ASP A 237 9.90 4.99 -21.40
CA ASP A 237 9.21 3.96 -20.59
C ASP A 237 9.75 2.51 -20.78
N ARG A 238 10.29 2.14 -21.95
CA ARG A 238 10.92 0.83 -22.19
C ARG A 238 12.25 0.61 -21.51
N SER A 239 12.90 1.69 -21.07
CA SER A 239 14.04 1.57 -20.14
C SER A 239 13.61 1.19 -18.71
N GLU A 240 12.29 1.09 -18.44
CA GLU A 240 11.68 0.73 -17.16
C GLU A 240 10.92 -0.61 -17.14
N ARG A 241 10.54 -1.19 -18.29
CA ARG A 241 9.62 -2.35 -18.34
C ARG A 241 10.28 -3.66 -18.80
N ASP A 242 10.91 -4.34 -17.86
CA ASP A 242 11.10 -5.80 -17.84
C ASP A 242 10.65 -6.30 -16.46
N TYR A 243 9.33 -6.30 -16.21
CA TYR A 243 8.73 -6.82 -14.99
C TYR A 243 7.33 -7.37 -15.29
N ASP A 244 7.14 -8.66 -15.06
CA ASP A 244 5.83 -9.30 -14.91
C ASP A 244 5.01 -8.55 -13.85
N GLU A 245 3.78 -8.18 -14.17
CA GLU A 245 2.90 -7.45 -13.26
C GLU A 245 2.55 -8.34 -12.05
N PRO A 246 2.91 -7.95 -10.80
CA PRO A 246 2.56 -8.72 -9.63
C PRO A 246 1.05 -8.59 -9.39
N SER A 247 0.38 -9.70 -9.07
CA SER A 247 -1.03 -9.68 -8.66
C SER A 247 -1.27 -8.61 -7.58
N GLU A 248 -2.47 -8.01 -7.56
CA GLU A 248 -2.83 -6.95 -6.61
C GLU A 248 -2.51 -7.34 -5.15
N ALA A 249 -2.73 -8.62 -4.79
CA ALA A 249 -2.37 -9.19 -3.50
C ALA A 249 -0.84 -9.16 -3.22
N ARG A 250 -0.01 -9.35 -4.25
CA ARG A 250 1.45 -9.28 -4.18
C ARG A 250 1.94 -7.84 -4.10
N LEU A 251 1.31 -6.90 -4.81
CA LEU A 251 1.58 -5.46 -4.68
C LEU A 251 1.28 -4.95 -3.27
N LYS A 252 0.13 -5.31 -2.68
CA LYS A 252 -0.23 -4.95 -1.29
C LYS A 252 0.77 -5.50 -0.27
N ILE A 253 1.28 -6.71 -0.49
CA ILE A 253 2.32 -7.32 0.36
C ILE A 253 3.65 -6.59 0.22
N VAL A 254 4.07 -6.25 -1.01
CA VAL A 254 5.32 -5.50 -1.25
C VAL A 254 5.24 -4.11 -0.64
N VAL A 255 4.10 -3.42 -0.76
CA VAL A 255 3.83 -2.13 -0.09
C VAL A 255 3.87 -2.28 1.43
N ALA A 256 3.25 -3.33 1.99
CA ALA A 256 3.24 -3.58 3.42
C ALA A 256 4.60 -4.00 4.01
N GLU A 257 5.44 -4.74 3.27
CA GLU A 257 6.78 -5.18 3.71
C GLU A 257 7.86 -4.14 3.48
N ASN A 258 7.68 -3.23 2.52
CA ASN A 258 8.69 -2.25 2.17
C ASN A 258 8.86 -1.22 3.31
N PRO A 259 10.02 -1.18 4.00
CA PRO A 259 10.26 -0.27 5.11
C PRO A 259 10.30 1.21 4.68
N LEU A 260 10.29 1.50 3.38
CA LEU A 260 10.22 2.86 2.82
C LEU A 260 8.81 3.27 2.40
N THR A 261 7.81 2.41 2.58
CA THR A 261 6.42 2.76 2.28
C THR A 261 5.93 3.84 3.24
N ARG A 262 5.38 4.92 2.68
CA ARG A 262 4.84 6.04 3.45
C ARG A 262 3.69 5.58 4.36
N PRO A 263 3.45 6.24 5.51
CA PRO A 263 2.42 5.82 6.46
C PRO A 263 0.99 5.80 5.88
N ALA A 264 0.65 6.68 4.94
CA ALA A 264 -0.72 6.77 4.40
C ALA A 264 -1.19 5.49 3.64
N PRO A 265 -0.41 4.91 2.71
CA PRO A 265 -0.72 3.59 2.16
C PRO A 265 -0.79 2.47 3.21
N LEU A 266 0.08 2.52 4.23
CA LEU A 266 0.08 1.56 5.33
C LEU A 266 -1.17 1.71 6.20
N ASP A 267 -1.64 2.93 6.45
CA ASP A 267 -2.85 3.22 7.22
C ASP A 267 -4.13 2.86 6.45
N TYR A 268 -4.15 3.06 5.13
CA TYR A 268 -5.21 2.57 4.25
C TYR A 268 -5.26 1.04 4.21
N LEU A 269 -4.11 0.38 4.05
CA LEU A 269 -4.02 -1.08 4.03
C LEU A 269 -4.11 -1.71 5.43
N ALA A 270 -4.05 -0.91 6.51
CA ALA A 270 -4.28 -1.37 7.87
C ALA A 270 -5.76 -1.76 8.10
N ASP A 271 -6.66 -1.35 7.21
CA ASP A 271 -8.06 -1.80 7.18
C ASP A 271 -8.32 -2.87 6.10
N ASP A 272 -7.28 -3.33 5.35
CA ASP A 272 -7.42 -4.35 4.30
C ASP A 272 -7.88 -5.69 4.91
N ASP A 273 -8.74 -6.45 4.22
CA ASP A 273 -9.30 -7.70 4.73
C ASP A 273 -8.24 -8.77 5.05
N SER A 274 -7.09 -8.75 4.37
CA SER A 274 -6.03 -9.75 4.53
C SER A 274 -5.20 -9.52 5.80
N GLU A 275 -5.26 -10.47 6.74
CA GLU A 275 -4.43 -10.44 7.95
C GLU A 275 -2.92 -10.50 7.64
N ARG A 276 -2.55 -11.11 6.50
CA ARG A 276 -1.16 -11.13 6.03
C ARG A 276 -0.64 -9.74 5.69
N VAL A 277 -1.47 -8.87 5.11
CA VAL A 277 -1.12 -7.48 4.75
C VAL A 277 -1.05 -6.64 6.03
N ARG A 278 -2.10 -6.66 6.87
CA ARG A 278 -2.13 -5.94 8.15
C ARG A 278 -0.98 -6.30 9.09
N ARG A 279 -0.56 -7.58 9.14
CA ARG A 279 0.59 -8.01 9.95
C ARG A 279 1.90 -7.41 9.49
N ARG A 280 2.11 -7.32 8.19
CA ARG A 280 3.34 -6.76 7.61
C ARG A 280 3.42 -5.27 7.86
N ILE A 281 2.29 -4.58 7.75
CA ILE A 281 2.13 -3.19 8.18
C ILE A 281 2.47 -3.05 9.66
N ALA A 282 1.89 -3.89 10.52
CA ALA A 282 2.18 -3.83 11.95
C ALA A 282 3.68 -3.97 12.29
N ARG A 283 4.44 -4.78 11.52
CA ARG A 283 5.90 -4.96 11.67
C ARG A 283 6.75 -3.90 10.95
N ASN A 284 6.14 -3.12 10.07
CA ASN A 284 6.83 -2.13 9.26
C ASN A 284 7.17 -0.91 10.12
N THR A 285 8.45 -0.56 10.21
CA THR A 285 8.95 0.56 11.02
C THR A 285 8.42 1.93 10.58
N SER A 286 7.92 2.03 9.35
CA SER A 286 7.30 3.25 8.80
C SER A 286 5.80 3.38 9.08
N THR A 287 5.23 2.45 9.86
CA THR A 287 3.81 2.50 10.27
C THR A 287 3.61 3.50 11.40
N ASP A 288 2.65 4.41 11.22
CA ASP A 288 2.36 5.48 12.18
C ASP A 288 1.98 4.89 13.57
N PRO A 289 2.48 5.48 14.68
CA PRO A 289 2.04 5.12 16.03
C PRO A 289 0.51 5.10 16.24
N ILE A 290 -0.27 5.91 15.54
CA ILE A 290 -1.74 5.89 15.56
C ILE A 290 -2.27 4.60 14.90
N THR A 291 -1.71 4.24 13.74
CA THR A 291 -2.03 2.98 13.05
C THR A 291 -1.59 1.78 13.88
N LEU A 292 -0.41 1.83 14.52
CA LEU A 292 0.06 0.81 15.45
C LEU A 292 -0.85 0.69 16.68
N ARG A 293 -1.36 1.80 17.24
CA ARG A 293 -2.38 1.80 18.29
C ARG A 293 -3.67 1.13 17.82
N ARG A 294 -4.13 1.42 16.60
CA ARG A 294 -5.31 0.78 16.02
C ARG A 294 -5.10 -0.72 15.78
N LEU A 295 -3.97 -1.10 15.19
CA LEU A 295 -3.58 -2.49 14.95
C LEU A 295 -3.26 -3.27 16.24
N SER A 296 -2.97 -2.58 17.34
CA SER A 296 -2.81 -3.21 18.67
C SER A 296 -4.13 -3.80 19.20
N ALA A 297 -5.27 -3.39 18.64
CA ALA A 297 -6.59 -3.95 18.91
C ALA A 297 -7.09 -4.89 17.77
N ASP A 298 -6.24 -5.23 16.78
CA ASP A 298 -6.65 -6.05 15.63
C ASP A 298 -7.16 -7.43 16.08
N ARG A 299 -8.18 -7.95 15.39
CA ARG A 299 -8.77 -9.27 15.68
C ARG A 299 -7.76 -10.41 15.59
N HIS A 300 -6.77 -10.34 14.69
CA HIS A 300 -5.77 -11.39 14.49
C HIS A 300 -4.51 -11.15 15.32
N TRP A 301 -4.14 -12.16 16.10
CA TRP A 301 -3.02 -12.08 17.03
C TRP A 301 -1.66 -11.85 16.34
N THR A 302 -1.47 -12.35 15.11
CA THR A 302 -0.22 -12.16 14.36
C THR A 302 0.00 -10.70 13.95
N VAL A 303 -1.07 -9.92 13.81
CA VAL A 303 -1.02 -8.48 13.54
C VAL A 303 -0.59 -7.73 14.80
N ARG A 304 -1.21 -8.04 15.94
CA ARG A 304 -0.83 -7.48 17.25
C ARG A 304 0.61 -7.85 17.66
N GLU A 305 1.04 -9.06 17.30
CA GLU A 305 2.43 -9.52 17.48
C GLU A 305 3.36 -8.67 16.62
N GLY A 306 2.93 -8.36 15.40
CA GLY A 306 3.63 -7.45 14.53
C GLY A 306 3.86 -6.08 15.14
N VAL A 307 2.82 -5.53 15.81
CA VAL A 307 2.91 -4.27 16.56
C VAL A 307 3.91 -4.42 17.73
N ALA A 308 3.83 -5.52 18.48
CA ALA A 308 4.76 -5.76 19.59
C ALA A 308 6.23 -5.97 19.15
N LEU A 309 6.47 -6.43 17.92
CA LEU A 309 7.80 -6.61 17.33
C LEU A 309 8.33 -5.36 16.61
N ASN A 310 7.49 -4.34 16.46
CA ASN A 310 7.87 -3.11 15.77
C ASN A 310 8.59 -2.16 16.73
N PRO A 311 9.88 -1.85 16.50
CA PRO A 311 10.73 -1.09 17.43
C PRO A 311 10.20 0.31 17.78
N ASP A 312 9.33 0.87 16.93
CA ASP A 312 8.75 2.20 17.11
C ASP A 312 7.42 2.21 17.88
N THR A 313 6.92 1.04 18.27
CA THR A 313 5.71 0.93 19.09
C THR A 313 5.89 1.65 20.43
N ALA A 314 4.91 2.49 20.73
CA ALA A 314 4.92 3.34 21.91
C ALA A 314 4.76 2.53 23.21
N ALA A 315 5.35 3.02 24.30
CA ALA A 315 5.43 2.27 25.57
C ALA A 315 4.07 2.01 26.22
N ASP A 316 3.09 2.89 26.00
CA ASP A 316 1.67 2.72 26.36
C ASP A 316 1.04 1.54 25.61
N VAL A 317 1.32 1.42 24.31
CA VAL A 317 0.84 0.31 23.47
C VAL A 317 1.53 -1.00 23.85
N ILE A 318 2.84 -0.97 24.11
CA ILE A 318 3.56 -2.14 24.64
C ILE A 318 3.00 -2.55 26.00
N ALA A 319 2.64 -1.63 26.88
CA ALA A 319 2.01 -1.95 28.16
C ALA A 319 0.66 -2.67 27.97
N VAL A 320 -0.16 -2.23 27.01
CA VAL A 320 -1.41 -2.91 26.62
C VAL A 320 -1.14 -4.30 26.01
N LEU A 321 -0.13 -4.42 25.15
CA LEU A 321 0.23 -5.67 24.47
C LEU A 321 0.89 -6.70 25.41
N ARG A 322 1.44 -6.28 26.56
CA ARG A 322 1.89 -7.19 27.62
C ARG A 322 0.75 -7.90 28.34
N GLU A 323 -0.46 -7.39 28.20
CA GLU A 323 -1.71 -8.00 28.70
C GLU A 323 -2.52 -8.64 27.56
N ASP A 324 -1.91 -8.83 26.38
CA ASP A 324 -2.59 -9.39 25.21
C ASP A 324 -3.02 -10.86 25.41
N ARG A 325 -4.14 -11.24 24.77
CA ARG A 325 -4.68 -12.61 24.74
C ARG A 325 -3.72 -13.65 24.15
N SER A 326 -2.71 -13.20 23.41
CA SER A 326 -1.76 -14.04 22.69
C SER A 326 -0.37 -13.96 23.33
N CYS A 327 0.17 -15.07 23.81
CA CYS A 327 1.55 -15.23 24.30
C CYS A 327 2.65 -14.62 23.41
N LEU A 328 2.52 -14.64 22.09
CA LEU A 328 3.58 -14.31 21.11
C LEU A 328 3.64 -12.79 21.05
N VAL A 329 2.48 -12.13 21.18
CA VAL A 329 2.34 -10.70 21.43
C VAL A 329 2.91 -10.32 22.79
N ARG A 330 2.59 -11.07 23.86
CA ARG A 330 3.12 -10.80 25.21
C ARG A 330 4.64 -10.98 25.27
N GLU A 331 5.19 -12.05 24.71
CA GLU A 331 6.63 -12.32 24.64
C GLU A 331 7.36 -11.29 23.77
N ALA A 332 6.79 -10.87 22.64
CA ALA A 332 7.32 -9.80 21.82
C ALA A 332 7.33 -8.46 22.57
N ALA A 333 6.24 -8.14 23.29
CA ALA A 333 6.11 -6.91 24.07
C ALA A 333 7.04 -6.89 25.29
N GLU A 334 7.29 -8.04 25.93
CA GLU A 334 8.25 -8.20 27.02
C GLU A 334 9.71 -8.05 26.57
N ARG A 335 10.02 -8.47 25.34
CA ARG A 335 11.35 -8.33 24.73
C ARG A 335 11.57 -6.99 24.03
N HIS A 336 10.56 -6.14 24.00
CA HIS A 336 10.61 -4.90 23.25
C HIS A 336 11.64 -3.91 23.87
N PRO A 337 12.47 -3.23 23.06
CA PRO A 337 13.53 -2.34 23.56
C PRO A 337 13.04 -1.20 24.46
N ARG A 338 11.77 -0.78 24.27
CA ARG A 338 11.11 0.27 25.05
C ARG A 338 10.25 -0.26 26.21
N ALA A 339 10.35 -1.56 26.55
CA ALA A 339 9.65 -2.11 27.70
C ALA A 339 10.23 -1.52 29.01
N PRO A 340 9.40 -0.95 29.91
CA PRO A 340 9.89 -0.42 31.17
C PRO A 340 10.49 -1.57 32.00
N ARG A 341 11.80 -1.46 32.31
CA ARG A 341 12.48 -2.33 33.27
C ARG A 341 11.78 -2.17 34.63
N VAL A 342 11.22 -3.26 35.15
CA VAL A 342 10.65 -3.30 36.49
C VAL A 342 11.76 -3.05 37.51
N GLN A 343 11.90 -1.81 37.97
CA GLN A 343 12.48 -1.50 39.27
C GLN A 343 11.34 -1.38 40.27
N ILE A 344 11.38 -2.26 41.26
CA ILE A 344 10.53 -2.24 42.43
C ILE A 344 10.87 -0.98 43.24
N GLY A 345 9.92 -0.05 43.40
CA GLY A 345 9.93 0.89 44.53
C GLY A 345 9.50 2.35 44.29
N LYS A 346 8.33 2.69 44.85
CA LYS A 346 7.85 3.99 45.39
C LYS A 346 7.45 5.14 44.43
N ARG A 347 6.17 5.53 44.59
CA ARG A 347 5.58 6.88 44.36
C ARG A 347 5.59 7.68 45.69
N PRO A 348 5.18 8.97 45.75
CA PRO A 348 5.03 10.04 44.73
C PRO A 348 5.55 11.44 45.20
N SER A 349 5.49 12.49 44.35
CA SER A 349 4.95 13.84 44.69
C SER A 349 5.02 14.85 43.53
N ALA A 350 4.03 15.75 43.47
CA ALA A 350 3.71 16.78 42.48
C ALA A 350 4.43 18.14 42.66
N ALA A 351 4.41 19.00 41.63
CA ALA A 351 4.06 20.44 41.68
C ALA A 351 4.23 21.16 40.31
N VAL A 352 3.60 22.33 40.19
CA VAL A 352 3.08 23.06 39.02
C VAL A 352 3.82 24.40 38.77
N SER A 353 3.64 24.98 37.55
CA SER A 353 3.74 26.42 37.18
C SER A 353 5.15 26.95 36.84
N SER A 354 5.39 27.96 35.97
CA SER A 354 4.56 28.89 35.19
C SER A 354 5.45 29.69 34.21
N ALA A 355 4.80 30.40 33.27
CA ALA A 355 5.36 31.26 32.21
C ALA A 355 5.78 32.68 32.66
N ARG A 356 6.61 33.38 31.85
CA ARG A 356 6.29 34.65 31.14
C ARG A 356 7.50 35.48 30.63
N ASP A 357 7.23 36.18 29.51
CA ASP A 357 7.60 37.56 29.11
C ASP A 357 9.03 37.92 28.64
N VAL A 358 9.32 38.89 27.73
CA VAL A 358 8.59 39.75 26.74
C VAL A 358 9.67 40.62 26.01
N SER A 359 9.33 41.17 24.82
CA SER A 359 9.83 42.41 24.14
C SER A 359 11.19 42.43 23.42
N GLU A 360 11.48 43.26 22.40
CA GLU A 360 10.78 44.11 21.39
C GLU A 360 11.89 44.71 20.47
N GLY A 361 11.60 45.00 19.18
CA GLY A 361 11.89 46.33 18.61
C GLY A 361 12.96 46.59 17.51
N VAL A 362 12.46 47.02 16.32
CA VAL A 362 12.79 48.28 15.56
C VAL A 362 13.56 48.25 14.19
N ALA A 363 12.79 48.51 13.11
CA ALA A 363 12.87 49.46 11.94
C ALA A 363 14.00 49.56 10.85
N VAL A 364 13.71 49.11 9.59
CA VAL A 364 13.42 49.77 8.24
C VAL A 364 13.99 51.20 7.91
N PRO A 365 14.12 51.75 6.65
CA PRO A 365 14.62 51.37 5.28
C PRO A 365 15.45 52.51 4.53
N GLU A 366 15.76 52.37 3.21
CA GLU A 366 15.70 53.38 2.08
C GLU A 366 16.42 52.78 0.82
N THR A 367 15.86 52.49 -0.37
CA THR A 367 15.22 53.21 -1.51
C THR A 367 16.11 54.03 -2.47
N VAL A 368 15.91 53.84 -3.80
CA VAL A 368 15.83 54.81 -4.94
C VAL A 368 16.53 54.27 -6.24
N VAL A 369 15.80 53.74 -7.27
CA VAL A 369 15.26 54.35 -8.55
C VAL A 369 16.35 54.52 -9.66
N ALA A 370 16.16 54.30 -10.98
CA ALA A 370 15.16 53.66 -11.85
C ALA A 370 15.65 53.63 -13.32
N GLU A 371 14.98 52.80 -14.12
CA GLU A 371 14.59 52.94 -15.55
C GLU A 371 15.61 53.27 -16.65
N SER A 372 15.69 52.40 -17.67
CA SER A 372 14.78 52.37 -18.84
C SER A 372 15.24 51.25 -19.79
N ALA A 373 14.47 50.69 -20.73
CA ALA A 373 13.06 50.46 -20.94
C ALA A 373 12.98 49.57 -22.21
N LEU A 374 11.84 48.91 -22.41
CA LEU A 374 11.27 48.72 -23.74
C LEU A 374 11.98 47.74 -24.71
N ASP A 375 11.98 46.44 -24.39
CA ASP A 375 11.74 45.41 -25.43
C ASP A 375 11.32 44.03 -24.89
N THR A 376 11.43 43.77 -23.58
CA THR A 376 11.19 42.44 -23.00
C THR A 376 9.75 42.23 -22.48
N ARG A 377 8.94 43.28 -22.37
CA ARG A 377 7.57 43.18 -21.81
C ARG A 377 6.52 42.65 -22.77
N ARG A 378 6.80 42.62 -24.08
CA ARG A 378 5.85 42.08 -25.07
C ARG A 378 6.00 40.57 -25.25
N THR A 379 7.20 40.04 -25.07
CA THR A 379 7.51 38.59 -25.11
C THR A 379 7.17 37.86 -23.82
N LEU A 380 7.19 38.54 -22.65
CA LEU A 380 6.81 37.94 -21.37
C LEU A 380 5.29 37.81 -21.15
N ALA A 381 4.48 38.67 -21.78
CA ALA A 381 3.02 38.55 -21.75
C ALA A 381 2.50 37.38 -22.62
N GLU A 382 3.27 37.00 -23.66
CA GLU A 382 2.95 35.87 -24.54
C GLU A 382 3.42 34.53 -23.95
N LEU A 383 4.49 34.51 -23.16
CA LEU A 383 4.94 33.33 -22.40
C LEU A 383 4.09 33.04 -21.16
N ALA A 384 3.53 34.06 -20.51
CA ALA A 384 2.63 33.89 -19.36
C ALA A 384 1.29 33.19 -19.72
N GLN A 385 0.90 33.15 -21.00
CA GLN A 385 -0.31 32.45 -21.44
C GLN A 385 -0.12 30.93 -21.65
N LEU A 386 1.11 30.41 -21.57
CA LEU A 386 1.39 28.98 -21.76
C LEU A 386 1.31 28.15 -20.47
N GLN A 387 1.63 28.75 -19.31
CA GLN A 387 1.63 28.03 -18.01
C GLN A 387 0.24 27.97 -17.34
N LEU A 388 -0.70 28.80 -17.76
CA LEU A 388 -2.08 28.84 -17.24
C LEU A 388 -3.07 27.88 -17.93
N ARG A 389 -2.61 26.98 -18.81
CA ARG A 389 -3.52 26.12 -19.61
C ARG A 389 -3.90 24.78 -18.97
N ARG A 390 -3.48 24.43 -17.75
CA ARG A 390 -3.94 23.19 -17.08
C ARG A 390 -4.21 23.34 -15.57
N PRO A 391 -5.17 24.19 -15.15
CA PRO A 391 -5.60 24.29 -13.75
C PRO A 391 -6.34 23.04 -13.21
N GLU A 392 -6.56 22.03 -14.06
CA GLU A 392 -7.29 20.78 -13.72
C GLU A 392 -6.37 19.62 -13.30
N MET A 393 -5.05 19.77 -13.42
CA MET A 393 -4.07 18.77 -12.96
C MET A 393 -3.63 19.15 -11.55
N GLY A 394 -3.70 18.21 -10.60
CA GLY A 394 -3.24 18.42 -9.21
C GLY A 394 -1.76 18.84 -9.11
N PRO A 395 -1.27 19.16 -7.89
CA PRO A 395 0.10 19.65 -7.72
C PRO A 395 1.14 18.63 -8.22
N SER A 396 2.22 19.13 -8.85
CA SER A 396 3.38 18.32 -9.23
C SER A 396 4.06 17.72 -8.00
N HIS A 397 4.93 16.73 -8.20
CA HIS A 397 5.49 15.92 -7.10
C HIS A 397 6.26 16.77 -6.09
N TRP A 398 7.12 17.70 -6.52
CA TRP A 398 7.88 18.56 -5.60
C TRP A 398 7.06 19.67 -4.99
N VAL A 399 6.14 20.28 -5.74
CA VAL A 399 5.18 21.26 -5.18
C VAL A 399 4.33 20.61 -4.09
N HIS A 400 3.80 19.41 -4.33
CA HIS A 400 3.07 18.63 -3.33
C HIS A 400 3.96 18.28 -2.13
N GLN A 401 5.21 17.89 -2.34
CA GLN A 401 6.14 17.56 -1.25
C GLN A 401 6.51 18.78 -0.41
N VAL A 402 6.81 19.92 -1.02
CA VAL A 402 7.12 21.17 -0.32
C VAL A 402 5.91 21.64 0.48
N LEU A 403 4.72 21.64 -0.13
CA LEU A 403 3.49 21.93 0.59
C LEU A 403 3.25 20.92 1.71
N TRP A 404 3.50 19.63 1.51
CA TRP A 404 3.39 18.62 2.57
C TRP A 404 4.37 18.85 3.72
N LEU A 405 5.62 19.23 3.43
CA LEU A 405 6.63 19.56 4.43
C LEU A 405 6.25 20.81 5.22
N MET A 406 5.78 21.85 4.54
CA MET A 406 5.27 23.07 5.19
C MET A 406 3.99 22.79 6.01
N THR A 407 3.28 21.71 5.68
CA THR A 407 2.00 21.34 6.31
C THR A 407 2.10 20.16 7.30
N SER A 408 3.30 19.65 7.57
CA SER A 408 3.49 18.58 8.56
C SER A 408 4.19 19.15 9.79
N GLN A 409 3.48 19.21 10.93
CA GLN A 409 4.06 19.66 12.21
C GLN A 409 5.09 18.66 12.81
N ASN A 410 5.42 17.58 12.10
CA ASN A 410 6.38 16.57 12.52
C ASN A 410 7.69 16.73 11.74
N ALA A 411 8.56 17.60 12.26
CA ALA A 411 9.93 17.84 11.83
C ALA A 411 10.83 16.59 11.80
N SER A 412 10.44 15.49 12.48
CA SER A 412 11.30 14.33 12.71
C SER A 412 11.32 13.30 11.57
N VAL A 413 10.56 13.48 10.49
CA VAL A 413 10.37 12.46 9.44
C VAL A 413 11.37 12.62 8.28
N PHE A 414 12.49 13.30 8.51
CA PHE A 414 13.46 13.59 7.46
C PHE A 414 14.90 13.25 7.83
N GLU A 415 15.12 11.96 8.12
CA GLU A 415 16.47 11.36 8.12
C GLU A 415 16.84 10.71 6.76
N GLY A 416 15.93 10.66 5.79
CA GLY A 416 16.21 10.26 4.40
C GLY A 416 16.01 11.45 3.46
N GLY A 417 17.11 11.98 2.91
CA GLY A 417 17.22 13.28 2.23
C GLY A 417 16.19 13.59 1.14
N LEU A 418 16.11 14.89 0.81
CA LEU A 418 15.11 15.54 -0.07
C LEU A 418 15.42 15.21 -1.53
N LEU A 419 16.16 14.13 -1.77
CA LEU A 419 16.93 13.91 -2.97
C LEU A 419 16.61 12.52 -3.54
N PRO A 420 16.74 12.33 -4.87
CA PRO A 420 16.58 11.04 -5.51
C PRO A 420 17.55 10.02 -4.89
N ILE A 421 17.02 8.82 -4.58
CA ILE A 421 17.69 7.70 -3.89
C ILE A 421 19.07 7.36 -4.51
N GLU A 422 19.22 7.60 -5.81
CA GLU A 422 20.42 7.27 -6.59
C GLU A 422 21.64 8.16 -6.24
N THR A 423 21.42 9.33 -5.63
CA THR A 423 22.46 10.25 -5.13
C THR A 423 22.87 9.98 -3.68
N MET A 424 22.11 9.18 -2.92
CA MET A 424 22.35 8.91 -1.49
C MET A 424 23.67 8.21 -1.18
N ARG A 425 24.28 7.50 -2.16
CA ARG A 425 25.62 6.89 -2.00
C ARG A 425 26.75 7.93 -1.88
N TRP A 426 26.53 9.16 -2.35
CA TRP A 426 27.52 10.25 -2.33
C TRP A 426 27.34 11.20 -1.15
N GLU A 427 26.21 11.14 -0.44
CA GLU A 427 25.86 12.09 0.60
C GLU A 427 26.86 12.14 1.78
N TRP A 428 27.66 11.09 2.05
CA TRP A 428 28.28 10.95 3.38
C TRP A 428 29.82 11.01 3.45
N LYS A 429 30.55 11.09 2.34
CA LYS A 429 32.03 11.19 2.40
C LYS A 429 32.55 12.59 2.81
N ARG A 430 31.71 13.63 2.83
CA ARG A 430 32.12 15.02 3.14
C ARG A 430 31.31 15.73 4.25
N GLY A 431 30.47 15.01 5.00
CA GLY A 431 29.81 15.55 6.20
C GLY A 431 28.74 16.63 5.97
N ARG A 432 28.13 16.70 4.77
CA ARG A 432 27.08 17.67 4.43
C ARG A 432 25.73 16.95 4.40
N ALA A 433 24.95 17.06 5.47
CA ALA A 433 23.67 16.36 5.58
C ALA A 433 22.58 17.11 4.81
N ASN A 434 21.89 16.42 3.89
CA ASN A 434 20.71 16.92 3.15
C ASN A 434 19.45 16.85 4.01
N ARG A 435 19.49 17.53 5.16
CA ARG A 435 18.34 17.68 6.04
C ARG A 435 17.37 18.69 5.42
N VAL A 436 16.07 18.42 5.54
CA VAL A 436 15.05 19.45 5.30
C VAL A 436 15.44 20.67 6.15
N PRO A 437 15.56 21.86 5.55
CA PRO A 437 15.89 23.04 6.31
C PRO A 437 14.85 23.24 7.43
N GLU A 438 15.29 23.45 8.67
CA GLU A 438 14.39 23.62 9.82
C GLU A 438 13.35 24.74 9.59
N TRP A 439 13.68 25.74 8.77
CA TRP A 439 12.75 26.81 8.41
C TRP A 439 11.57 26.34 7.55
N LEU A 440 11.74 25.28 6.75
CA LEU A 440 10.66 24.73 5.90
C LEU A 440 9.60 23.99 6.75
N GLN A 441 9.99 23.56 7.95
CA GLN A 441 9.12 22.92 8.94
C GLN A 441 8.44 23.93 9.87
N ARG A 442 8.69 25.23 9.67
CA ARG A 442 7.96 26.30 10.37
C ARG A 442 6.60 26.48 9.68
N SER A 443 5.59 26.84 10.48
CA SER A 443 4.23 27.13 10.01
C SER A 443 4.21 27.98 8.74
N VAL A 444 3.34 27.63 7.79
CA VAL A 444 3.08 28.47 6.60
C VAL A 444 2.72 29.89 7.06
N PRO A 445 3.36 30.95 6.53
CA PRO A 445 2.98 32.32 6.88
C PRO A 445 1.50 32.58 6.63
N GLN A 446 0.85 33.31 7.53
CA GLN A 446 -0.58 33.60 7.44
C GLN A 446 -0.94 34.29 6.11
N GLU A 447 -0.05 35.13 5.59
CA GLU A 447 -0.19 35.80 4.30
C GLU A 447 -0.33 34.81 3.13
N VAL A 448 0.44 33.71 3.14
CA VAL A 448 0.37 32.65 2.13
C VAL A 448 -0.90 31.83 2.30
N LEU A 449 -1.30 31.52 3.54
CA LEU A 449 -2.55 30.81 3.82
C LEU A 449 -3.78 31.61 3.43
N ASP A 450 -3.80 32.90 3.73
CA ASP A 450 -4.90 33.81 3.36
C ASP A 450 -4.97 33.98 1.84
N GLU A 451 -3.82 34.02 1.17
CA GLU A 451 -3.78 34.05 -0.28
C GLU A 451 -4.25 32.74 -0.92
N PHE A 452 -3.84 31.59 -0.39
CA PHE A 452 -4.29 30.27 -0.84
C PHE A 452 -5.77 30.03 -0.58
N PHE A 453 -6.31 30.66 0.46
CA PHE A 453 -7.74 30.65 0.80
C PHE A 453 -8.54 31.74 0.09
N SER A 454 -7.91 32.55 -0.77
CA SER A 454 -8.60 33.60 -1.54
C SER A 454 -9.68 33.01 -2.46
N PRO A 455 -10.83 33.67 -2.66
CA PRO A 455 -11.89 33.22 -3.56
C PRO A 455 -11.43 32.99 -5.00
N GLU A 456 -10.36 33.67 -5.44
CA GLU A 456 -9.78 33.57 -6.78
C GLU A 456 -8.98 32.28 -7.02
N GLN A 457 -8.61 31.57 -5.94
CA GLN A 457 -7.82 30.35 -6.02
C GLN A 457 -8.68 29.12 -6.35
N PRO A 458 -8.10 28.10 -7.01
CA PRO A 458 -8.79 26.86 -7.30
C PRO A 458 -9.16 26.10 -6.02
N SER A 459 -10.24 25.33 -6.09
CA SER A 459 -10.83 24.60 -4.96
C SER A 459 -9.83 23.71 -4.21
N TRP A 460 -8.90 23.07 -4.91
CA TRP A 460 -7.89 22.21 -4.28
C TRP A 460 -6.93 22.99 -3.38
N LEU A 461 -6.54 24.21 -3.76
CA LEU A 461 -5.66 25.07 -2.97
C LEU A 461 -6.39 25.62 -1.74
N ARG A 462 -7.65 26.04 -1.92
CA ARG A 462 -8.51 26.45 -0.80
C ARG A 462 -8.75 25.32 0.19
N ARG A 463 -8.96 24.08 -0.28
CA ARG A 463 -9.07 22.87 0.58
C ARG A 463 -7.81 22.62 1.41
N ILE A 464 -6.63 22.87 0.84
CA ILE A 464 -5.38 22.75 1.58
C ILE A 464 -5.32 23.84 2.65
N ALA A 465 -5.50 25.12 2.26
CA ALA A 465 -5.46 26.25 3.19
C ALA A 465 -6.51 26.14 4.31
N ALA A 466 -7.69 25.62 4.00
CA ALA A 466 -8.77 25.38 4.96
C ALA A 466 -8.34 24.53 6.15
N ARG A 467 -7.45 23.55 5.94
CA ARG A 467 -6.94 22.67 7.01
C ARG A 467 -6.09 23.41 8.05
N TRP A 468 -5.50 24.54 7.66
CA TRP A 468 -4.64 25.39 8.50
C TRP A 468 -5.42 26.47 9.22
N LYS A 469 -6.63 26.77 8.76
CA LYS A 469 -7.54 27.65 9.48
C LYS A 469 -8.10 26.95 10.70
N SER A 470 -8.13 27.68 11.80
CA SER A 470 -8.62 27.23 13.09
C SER A 470 -10.12 26.98 13.02
N VAL A 471 -10.55 25.86 13.60
CA VAL A 471 -11.96 25.61 13.88
C VAL A 471 -12.34 25.95 15.32
N GLU A 472 -11.34 26.27 16.17
CA GLU A 472 -11.53 26.76 17.54
C GLU A 472 -11.88 28.26 17.55
N ASP A 473 -11.35 29.04 16.60
CA ASP A 473 -11.81 30.41 16.40
C ASP A 473 -13.12 30.39 15.62
N HIS A 474 -14.22 30.71 16.33
CA HIS A 474 -15.54 30.83 15.75
C HIS A 474 -15.60 31.70 14.48
N LYS A 475 -14.79 32.76 14.34
CA LYS A 475 -14.80 33.60 13.13
C LYS A 475 -14.22 32.87 11.93
N GLU A 476 -13.11 32.16 12.11
CA GLU A 476 -12.49 31.35 11.06
C GLU A 476 -13.36 30.14 10.73
N CYS A 477 -13.96 29.50 11.72
CA CYS A 477 -14.90 28.39 11.51
C CYS A 477 -16.13 28.83 10.70
N LEU A 478 -16.68 30.02 10.99
CA LEU A 478 -17.77 30.60 10.20
C LEU A 478 -17.33 30.95 8.76
N ALA A 479 -16.11 31.44 8.57
CA ALA A 479 -15.56 31.67 7.23
C ALA A 479 -15.44 30.36 6.44
N LEU A 480 -14.99 29.28 7.08
CA LEU A 480 -14.92 27.95 6.48
C LEU A 480 -16.31 27.40 6.14
N PHE A 481 -17.31 27.62 6.99
CA PHE A 481 -18.70 27.21 6.74
C PHE A 481 -19.35 28.03 5.62
N GLY A 482 -18.79 29.20 5.28
CA GLY A 482 -19.21 30.07 4.18
C GLY A 482 -18.46 29.84 2.86
N ASP A 483 -17.46 28.96 2.80
CA ASP A 483 -16.69 28.72 1.57
C ASP A 483 -17.59 28.18 0.45
N PRO A 484 -17.44 28.61 -0.82
CA PRO A 484 -18.25 28.10 -1.93
C PRO A 484 -18.07 26.60 -2.21
N ASP A 485 -16.93 25.99 -1.84
CA ASP A 485 -16.67 24.56 -2.01
C ASP A 485 -17.32 23.74 -0.87
N PRO A 486 -18.27 22.83 -1.19
CA PRO A 486 -18.87 21.93 -0.19
C PRO A 486 -17.84 21.08 0.55
N GLY A 487 -16.72 20.73 -0.08
CA GLY A 487 -15.65 19.95 0.53
C GLY A 487 -14.99 20.67 1.71
N VAL A 488 -14.81 21.99 1.61
CA VAL A 488 -14.27 22.83 2.69
C VAL A 488 -15.26 22.91 3.84
N ARG A 489 -16.55 23.16 3.54
CA ARG A 489 -17.61 23.27 4.56
C ARG A 489 -17.79 21.97 5.35
N VAL A 490 -17.84 20.83 4.66
CA VAL A 490 -17.99 19.51 5.28
C VAL A 490 -16.76 19.11 6.10
N ASP A 491 -15.55 19.41 5.61
CA ASP A 491 -14.31 19.19 6.39
C ASP A 491 -14.29 20.03 7.67
N ALA A 492 -14.67 21.31 7.57
CA ALA A 492 -14.77 22.19 8.72
C ALA A 492 -15.83 21.69 9.72
N LEU A 493 -17.01 21.23 9.25
CA LEU A 493 -18.05 20.65 10.11
C LEU A 493 -17.54 19.40 10.83
N LYS A 494 -16.74 18.55 10.15
CA LYS A 494 -16.13 17.36 10.75
C LYS A 494 -15.11 17.71 11.84
N ARG A 495 -14.26 18.72 11.60
CA ARG A 495 -13.22 19.19 12.53
C ARG A 495 -13.79 19.95 13.73
N SER A 496 -14.88 20.70 13.54
CA SER A 496 -15.52 21.49 14.60
C SER A 496 -16.38 20.66 15.55
N ARG A 497 -16.70 19.38 15.24
CA ARG A 497 -17.54 18.48 16.06
C ARG A 497 -17.37 18.55 17.59
N PRO A 498 -16.15 18.52 18.17
CA PRO A 498 -15.99 18.55 19.62
C PRO A 498 -16.14 19.95 20.24
N HIS A 499 -16.19 21.00 19.42
CA HIS A 499 -16.19 22.39 19.87
C HIS A 499 -17.62 22.89 20.07
N ASP A 500 -17.87 23.44 21.26
CA ASP A 500 -19.16 24.02 21.63
C ASP A 500 -19.10 25.55 21.52
N HIS A 501 -19.50 26.07 20.36
CA HIS A 501 -19.54 27.51 20.08
C HIS A 501 -20.98 27.95 19.83
N ALA A 502 -21.48 28.88 20.64
CA ALA A 502 -22.82 29.46 20.48
C ALA A 502 -23.06 30.07 19.09
N ALA A 503 -22.00 30.55 18.43
CA ALA A 503 -22.07 31.10 17.07
C ALA A 503 -22.46 30.06 16.01
N LEU A 504 -22.26 28.77 16.28
CA LEU A 504 -22.60 27.68 15.36
C LEU A 504 -24.05 27.19 15.55
N HIS A 505 -24.72 27.53 16.66
CA HIS A 505 -26.06 27.06 16.98
C HIS A 505 -27.06 27.30 15.83
N PRO A 506 -27.18 28.50 15.23
CA PRO A 506 -28.18 28.74 14.19
C PRO A 506 -27.93 27.92 12.92
N ILE A 507 -26.66 27.68 12.59
CA ILE A 507 -26.29 26.88 11.42
C ILE A 507 -26.61 25.40 11.68
N LEU A 508 -26.22 24.88 12.85
CA LEU A 508 -26.47 23.47 13.21
C LEU A 508 -27.95 23.18 13.40
N GLU A 509 -28.71 24.09 14.00
CA GLU A 509 -30.17 24.02 14.11
C GLU A 509 -30.82 23.93 12.72
N ASN A 510 -30.42 24.81 11.79
CA ASN A 510 -30.93 24.78 10.43
C ASN A 510 -30.52 23.50 9.68
N LEU A 511 -29.28 23.01 9.87
CA LEU A 511 -28.81 21.75 9.30
C LEU A 511 -29.55 20.54 9.87
N VAL A 512 -30.01 20.57 11.12
CA VAL A 512 -30.85 19.52 11.71
C VAL A 512 -32.27 19.61 11.18
N ALA A 513 -32.86 20.81 11.14
CA ALA A 513 -34.26 21.03 10.78
C ALA A 513 -34.56 20.88 9.27
N SER A 514 -33.65 21.33 8.39
CA SER A 514 -33.95 21.51 6.96
C SER A 514 -33.10 20.64 6.03
N TYR A 515 -33.76 19.88 5.14
CA TYR A 515 -33.08 19.13 4.09
C TYR A 515 -32.39 20.04 3.06
N ASP A 516 -33.03 21.15 2.71
CA ASP A 516 -32.49 22.11 1.75
C ASP A 516 -31.22 22.78 2.28
N ALA A 517 -31.17 23.06 3.59
CA ALA A 517 -29.96 23.58 4.23
C ALA A 517 -28.79 22.59 4.11
N ARG A 518 -29.04 21.29 4.28
CA ARG A 518 -28.02 20.24 4.11
C ARG A 518 -27.54 20.10 2.67
N LEU A 519 -28.47 20.21 1.71
CA LEU A 519 -28.14 20.17 0.28
C LEU A 519 -27.28 21.36 -0.13
N LEU A 520 -27.59 22.56 0.36
CA LEU A 520 -26.77 23.76 0.15
C LEU A 520 -25.42 23.64 0.84
N PHE A 521 -25.36 23.02 2.03
CA PHE A 521 -24.14 22.91 2.81
C PHE A 521 -23.17 21.83 2.28
N GLY A 522 -23.62 20.60 2.04
CA GLY A 522 -22.73 19.49 1.63
C GLY A 522 -22.86 19.06 0.17
N GLY A 523 -23.86 19.55 -0.55
CA GLY A 523 -24.26 18.99 -1.85
C GLY A 523 -25.15 17.75 -1.70
N ARG A 524 -25.66 17.24 -2.83
CA ARG A 524 -26.67 16.16 -2.86
C ARG A 524 -26.16 14.84 -2.28
N GLU A 525 -24.90 14.50 -2.53
CA GLU A 525 -24.31 13.23 -2.10
C GLU A 525 -23.98 13.23 -0.59
N ALA A 526 -23.61 14.38 -0.03
CA ALA A 526 -23.23 14.50 1.39
C ALA A 526 -24.38 14.93 2.30
N ALA A 527 -25.59 15.18 1.80
CA ALA A 527 -26.69 15.70 2.62
C ALA A 527 -27.08 14.77 3.79
N ALA A 528 -26.95 13.45 3.62
CA ALA A 528 -27.14 12.48 4.71
C ALA A 528 -26.01 12.58 5.74
N ASP A 529 -24.75 12.62 5.28
CA ASP A 529 -23.58 12.75 6.15
C ASP A 529 -23.59 14.05 6.95
N VAL A 530 -24.01 15.15 6.33
CA VAL A 530 -24.15 16.46 7.00
C VAL A 530 -25.17 16.39 8.13
N LEU A 531 -26.28 15.65 7.97
CA LEU A 531 -27.24 15.45 9.05
C LEU A 531 -26.61 14.70 10.23
N GLU A 532 -25.91 13.59 9.96
CA GLU A 532 -25.27 12.79 11.02
C GLU A 532 -24.16 13.58 11.73
N LEU A 533 -23.39 14.39 10.98
CA LEU A 533 -22.39 15.29 11.53
C LEU A 533 -23.02 16.38 12.38
N ALA A 534 -24.15 16.96 11.95
CA ALA A 534 -24.87 17.97 12.72
C ALA A 534 -25.50 17.37 13.99
N ILE A 535 -26.09 16.17 13.93
CA ILE A 535 -26.66 15.51 15.12
C ILE A 535 -25.56 15.25 16.17
N SER A 536 -24.39 14.77 15.74
CA SER A 536 -23.27 14.44 16.63
C SER A 536 -22.42 15.63 17.09
N HIS A 537 -22.73 16.86 16.65
CA HIS A 537 -21.93 18.05 16.94
C HIS A 537 -22.18 18.59 18.36
N ALA A 538 -21.10 18.95 19.07
CA ALA A 538 -21.14 19.43 20.46
C ALA A 538 -21.83 20.79 20.62
N ALA A 539 -21.89 21.61 19.58
CA ALA A 539 -22.65 22.87 19.55
C ALA A 539 -24.12 22.74 19.07
N THR A 540 -24.64 21.54 18.80
CA THR A 540 -26.04 21.41 18.32
C THR A 540 -27.03 21.65 19.45
N PRO A 541 -28.02 22.55 19.30
CA PRO A 541 -28.99 22.81 20.36
C PRO A 541 -29.78 21.54 20.75
N VAL A 542 -29.96 21.32 22.06
CA VAL A 542 -30.69 20.15 22.59
C VAL A 542 -32.15 20.18 22.13
N GLU A 543 -32.73 21.37 22.03
CA GLU A 543 -34.09 21.63 21.56
C GLU A 543 -34.26 21.13 20.12
N ALA A 544 -33.30 21.42 19.23
CA ALA A 544 -33.33 20.96 17.84
C ALA A 544 -33.26 19.42 17.73
N LEU A 545 -32.50 18.77 18.62
CA LEU A 545 -32.44 17.31 18.69
C LEU A 545 -33.75 16.70 19.22
N MET A 546 -34.41 17.37 20.17
CA MET A 546 -35.71 16.94 20.70
C MET A 546 -36.81 17.09 19.66
N GLU A 547 -36.88 18.21 18.94
CA GLU A 547 -37.83 18.42 17.84
C GLU A 547 -37.63 17.40 16.71
N LEU A 548 -36.37 17.10 16.37
CA LEU A 548 -36.06 16.06 15.39
C LEU A 548 -36.68 14.71 15.78
N ALA A 549 -36.72 14.37 17.08
CA ALA A 549 -37.26 13.09 17.55
C ALA A 549 -38.77 12.93 17.24
N GLU A 550 -39.54 14.01 17.24
CA GLU A 550 -40.99 13.97 17.02
C GLU A 550 -41.33 13.54 15.58
N GLY A 551 -40.65 14.11 14.58
CA GLY A 551 -40.81 13.81 13.15
C GLY A 551 -39.85 12.74 12.60
N ALA A 552 -38.91 12.26 13.40
CA ALA A 552 -37.85 11.35 12.95
C ALA A 552 -38.34 9.97 12.50
N THR A 553 -37.57 9.38 11.58
CA THR A 553 -37.64 7.95 11.28
C THR A 553 -37.29 7.13 12.53
N ARG A 554 -37.73 5.88 12.56
CA ARG A 554 -37.45 4.96 13.69
C ARG A 554 -35.95 4.85 14.01
N ALA A 555 -35.10 4.71 12.99
CA ALA A 555 -33.65 4.64 13.15
C ALA A 555 -33.06 5.89 13.81
N ARG A 556 -33.56 7.07 13.46
CA ARG A 556 -33.14 8.34 14.09
C ARG A 556 -33.62 8.45 15.53
N ARG A 557 -34.84 7.98 15.83
CA ARG A 557 -35.30 7.89 17.23
C ARG A 557 -34.44 6.93 18.06
N GLN A 558 -33.94 5.84 17.48
CA GLN A 558 -32.98 4.95 18.13
C GLN A 558 -31.66 5.67 18.44
N GLN A 559 -31.07 6.37 17.47
CA GLN A 559 -29.85 7.16 17.67
C GLN A 559 -30.03 8.26 18.73
N LEU A 560 -31.15 8.99 18.70
CA LEU A 560 -31.47 10.02 19.69
C LEU A 560 -31.68 9.42 21.09
N ALA A 561 -32.30 8.25 21.21
CA ALA A 561 -32.51 7.58 22.50
C ALA A 561 -31.21 7.14 23.19
N VAL A 562 -30.08 7.13 22.47
CA VAL A 562 -28.75 6.85 23.03
C VAL A 562 -27.80 8.06 22.89
N HIS A 563 -28.34 9.24 22.56
CA HIS A 563 -27.51 10.43 22.33
C HIS A 563 -27.07 11.07 23.67
N PRO A 564 -25.76 11.17 23.97
CA PRO A 564 -25.26 11.48 25.32
C PRO A 564 -25.62 12.89 25.82
N ARG A 565 -25.94 13.83 24.93
CA ARG A 565 -26.34 15.21 25.31
C ARG A 565 -27.82 15.35 25.67
N LEU A 566 -28.66 14.37 25.34
CA LEU A 566 -30.06 14.39 25.74
C LEU A 566 -30.19 13.94 27.20
N SER A 567 -31.20 14.47 27.90
CA SER A 567 -31.44 14.09 29.30
C SER A 567 -31.73 12.58 29.40
N ASP A 568 -31.31 11.97 30.51
CA ASP A 568 -31.59 10.55 30.79
C ASP A 568 -33.10 10.27 30.79
N ASP A 569 -33.91 11.22 31.26
CA ASP A 569 -35.38 11.11 31.25
C ASP A 569 -35.94 11.04 29.82
N PHE A 570 -35.50 11.94 28.93
CA PHE A 570 -35.96 11.95 27.54
C PHE A 570 -35.49 10.70 26.79
N ARG A 571 -34.23 10.30 26.97
CA ARG A 571 -33.68 9.07 26.39
C ARG A 571 -34.44 7.83 26.88
N THR A 572 -34.74 7.77 28.17
CA THR A 572 -35.51 6.67 28.78
C THR A 572 -36.94 6.62 28.26
N GLU A 573 -37.61 7.76 28.15
CA GLU A 573 -38.97 7.85 27.60
C GLU A 573 -39.00 7.38 26.14
N LEU A 574 -38.09 7.89 25.31
CA LEU A 574 -38.00 7.56 23.89
C LEU A 574 -37.65 6.07 23.69
N GLY A 575 -36.70 5.54 24.46
CA GLY A 575 -36.34 4.13 24.40
C GLY A 575 -37.47 3.21 24.87
N ARG A 576 -38.19 3.55 25.94
CA ARG A 576 -39.39 2.80 26.36
C ARG A 576 -40.49 2.83 25.30
N LYS A 577 -40.75 3.99 24.67
CA LYS A 577 -41.69 4.10 23.54
C LYS A 577 -41.30 3.15 22.41
N LEU A 578 -40.02 3.06 22.04
CA LEU A 578 -39.53 2.14 21.01
C LEU A 578 -39.71 0.66 21.42
N LEU A 579 -39.39 0.33 22.67
CA LEU A 579 -39.50 -1.02 23.22
C LEU A 579 -40.95 -1.54 23.38
N THR A 580 -41.96 -0.67 23.41
CA THR A 580 -43.39 -1.08 23.40
C THR A 580 -43.74 -1.96 22.20
N SER A 581 -43.08 -1.73 21.05
CA SER A 581 -43.34 -2.44 19.79
C SER A 581 -42.93 -3.93 19.80
N ARG A 582 -42.31 -4.41 20.89
CA ARG A 582 -41.77 -5.78 21.09
C ARG A 582 -40.84 -6.29 19.97
N ARG A 583 -40.36 -5.41 19.08
CA ARG A 583 -39.46 -5.81 17.99
C ARG A 583 -38.11 -6.24 18.55
N ARG A 584 -37.55 -7.29 17.94
CA ARG A 584 -36.24 -7.83 18.27
C ARG A 584 -35.14 -6.80 18.04
N ASP A 585 -35.16 -6.13 16.90
CA ASP A 585 -34.12 -5.20 16.46
C ASP A 585 -33.89 -4.04 17.44
N ASP A 586 -34.97 -3.46 18.00
CA ASP A 586 -34.86 -2.40 19.00
C ASP A 586 -34.24 -2.90 20.31
N ARG A 587 -34.61 -4.11 20.75
CA ARG A 587 -34.09 -4.69 21.99
C ARG A 587 -32.61 -4.98 21.89
N VAL A 588 -32.16 -5.47 20.74
CA VAL A 588 -30.74 -5.72 20.46
C VAL A 588 -29.99 -4.40 20.35
N PHE A 589 -30.50 -3.41 19.59
CA PHE A 589 -29.89 -2.08 19.48
C PHE A 589 -29.64 -1.42 20.84
N PHE A 590 -30.64 -1.39 21.71
CA PHE A 590 -30.49 -0.83 23.05
C PHE A 590 -29.60 -1.68 23.95
N ALA A 591 -29.63 -3.01 23.80
CA ALA A 591 -28.74 -3.90 24.53
C ALA A 591 -27.27 -3.74 24.11
N GLU A 592 -26.96 -3.38 22.85
CA GLU A 592 -25.58 -3.20 22.36
C GLU A 592 -25.03 -1.79 22.57
N SER A 593 -25.91 -0.78 22.60
CA SER A 593 -25.50 0.62 22.60
C SER A 593 -24.85 1.06 23.94
N PRO A 594 -23.62 1.61 23.94
CA PRO A 594 -22.91 2.03 25.16
C PRO A 594 -23.60 3.17 25.92
N HIS A 595 -24.44 3.97 25.27
CA HIS A 595 -25.08 5.13 25.87
C HIS A 595 -26.56 4.88 26.21
N THR A 596 -26.99 3.62 26.18
CA THR A 596 -28.34 3.25 26.61
C THR A 596 -28.53 3.59 28.08
N PRO A 597 -29.59 4.32 28.44
CA PRO A 597 -29.93 4.63 29.83
C PRO A 597 -30.08 3.37 30.67
N GLU A 598 -29.57 3.43 31.91
CA GLU A 598 -29.62 2.33 32.87
C GLU A 598 -31.05 1.74 33.06
N PRO A 599 -32.14 2.53 33.16
CA PRO A 599 -33.49 1.98 33.28
C PRO A 599 -33.87 1.06 32.12
N ILE A 600 -33.44 1.39 30.90
CA ILE A 600 -33.70 0.57 29.71
C ILE A 600 -32.89 -0.73 29.78
N LEU A 601 -31.63 -0.68 30.21
CA LEU A 601 -30.79 -1.87 30.38
C LEU A 601 -31.39 -2.83 31.44
N ARG A 602 -31.95 -2.30 32.53
CA ARG A 602 -32.69 -3.10 33.52
C ARG A 602 -33.97 -3.70 32.94
N ASP A 603 -34.74 -2.92 32.19
CA ASP A 603 -35.97 -3.38 31.53
C ASP A 603 -35.67 -4.52 30.54
N LEU A 604 -34.51 -4.48 29.85
CA LEU A 604 -34.05 -5.52 28.93
C LEU A 604 -33.56 -6.79 29.64
N ALA A 605 -32.96 -6.68 30.84
CA ALA A 605 -32.51 -7.83 31.63
C ALA A 605 -33.66 -8.79 31.98
N ALA A 606 -34.86 -8.25 32.19
CA ALA A 606 -36.06 -9.03 32.50
C ALA A 606 -36.61 -9.83 31.29
N VAL A 607 -36.10 -9.60 30.08
CA VAL A 607 -36.58 -10.25 28.86
C VAL A 607 -36.00 -11.67 28.73
N ALA A 608 -36.81 -12.62 28.25
CA ALA A 608 -36.45 -14.05 28.14
C ALA A 608 -35.54 -14.42 26.96
N SER A 609 -35.17 -13.47 26.08
CA SER A 609 -34.39 -13.78 24.87
C SER A 609 -32.91 -13.96 25.20
N SER A 610 -32.32 -15.10 24.79
CA SER A 610 -30.89 -15.39 24.95
C SER A 610 -30.02 -14.33 24.26
N GLU A 611 -30.34 -13.93 23.04
CA GLU A 611 -29.55 -12.93 22.29
C GLU A 611 -29.51 -11.56 22.95
N VAL A 612 -30.65 -11.10 23.49
CA VAL A 612 -30.73 -9.80 24.17
C VAL A 612 -29.91 -9.84 25.46
N ARG A 613 -29.91 -10.98 26.18
CA ARG A 613 -29.10 -11.16 27.38
C ARG A 613 -27.61 -11.19 27.06
N THR A 614 -27.20 -11.83 25.97
CA THR A 614 -25.81 -11.84 25.52
C THR A 614 -25.37 -10.44 25.09
N ALA A 615 -26.17 -9.73 24.29
CA ALA A 615 -25.90 -8.35 23.92
C ALA A 615 -25.78 -7.43 25.15
N LEU A 616 -26.68 -7.60 26.12
CA LEU A 616 -26.66 -6.86 27.39
C LEU A 616 -25.42 -7.20 28.22
N ALA A 617 -25.00 -8.45 28.26
CA ALA A 617 -23.77 -8.87 28.90
C ALA A 617 -22.53 -8.26 28.25
N CYS A 618 -22.54 -8.05 26.93
CA CYS A 618 -21.46 -7.38 26.21
C CYS A 618 -21.49 -5.83 26.30
N ASN A 619 -22.57 -5.24 26.84
CA ASN A 619 -22.71 -3.77 26.88
C ASN A 619 -21.77 -3.15 27.92
N PRO A 620 -20.86 -2.22 27.52
CA PRO A 620 -19.91 -1.60 28.46
C PRO A 620 -20.57 -0.75 29.57
N SER A 621 -21.84 -0.39 29.41
CA SER A 621 -22.64 0.35 30.40
C SER A 621 -23.65 -0.52 31.14
N ALA A 622 -23.60 -1.85 30.96
CA ALA A 622 -24.42 -2.79 31.72
C ALA A 622 -24.18 -2.60 33.24
N PRO A 623 -25.24 -2.40 34.04
CA PRO A 623 -25.09 -2.24 35.48
C PRO A 623 -24.57 -3.52 36.12
N ALA A 624 -23.73 -3.37 37.15
CA ALA A 624 -23.21 -4.50 37.92
C ALA A 624 -24.32 -5.42 38.46
N THR A 625 -25.47 -4.86 38.86
CA THR A 625 -26.63 -5.64 39.33
C THR A 625 -27.24 -6.51 38.23
N VAL A 626 -27.25 -6.02 36.99
CA VAL A 626 -27.77 -6.77 35.84
C VAL A 626 -26.79 -7.89 35.49
N LEU A 627 -25.49 -7.59 35.42
CA LEU A 627 -24.45 -8.58 35.14
C LEU A 627 -24.41 -9.68 36.20
N ASP A 628 -24.58 -9.33 37.47
CA ASP A 628 -24.69 -10.31 38.56
C ASP A 628 -25.86 -11.29 38.33
N THR A 629 -27.04 -10.78 37.96
CA THR A 629 -28.20 -11.64 37.63
C THR A 629 -27.97 -12.52 36.39
N LEU A 630 -27.33 -11.99 35.35
CA LEU A 630 -27.04 -12.75 34.12
C LEU A 630 -25.97 -13.82 34.33
N SER A 631 -24.99 -13.55 35.21
CA SER A 631 -23.92 -14.48 35.57
C SER A 631 -24.42 -15.74 36.28
N GLY A 632 -25.59 -15.66 36.93
CA GLY A 632 -26.26 -16.80 37.57
C GLY A 632 -26.99 -17.74 36.59
N SER A 633 -26.99 -17.46 35.29
CA SER A 633 -27.62 -18.32 34.28
C SER A 633 -26.95 -19.70 34.18
N THR A 634 -27.60 -20.68 33.55
CA THR A 634 -26.98 -21.98 33.25
C THR A 634 -26.19 -21.98 31.94
N ASP A 635 -26.27 -20.92 31.17
CA ASP A 635 -25.66 -20.78 29.85
C ASP A 635 -24.19 -20.35 29.98
N ALA A 636 -23.28 -21.25 29.60
CA ALA A 636 -21.84 -21.01 29.67
C ALA A 636 -21.38 -19.85 28.78
N PHE A 637 -22.05 -19.61 27.63
CA PHE A 637 -21.70 -18.51 26.74
C PHE A 637 -22.15 -17.16 27.29
N LEU A 638 -23.32 -17.11 27.92
CA LEU A 638 -23.79 -15.91 28.61
C LEU A 638 -22.91 -15.57 29.80
N LYS A 639 -22.47 -16.57 30.57
CA LYS A 639 -21.49 -16.39 31.65
C LYS A 639 -20.16 -15.86 31.13
N LEU A 640 -19.66 -16.38 30.01
CA LEU A 640 -18.44 -15.89 29.37
C LEU A 640 -18.60 -14.43 28.95
N ALA A 641 -19.72 -14.06 28.32
CA ALA A 641 -20.02 -12.68 27.94
C ALA A 641 -20.06 -11.75 29.17
N CYS A 642 -20.64 -12.20 30.29
CA CYS A 642 -20.62 -11.44 31.55
C CYS A 642 -19.19 -11.26 32.07
N LEU A 643 -18.36 -12.30 31.95
CA LEU A 643 -16.96 -12.29 32.40
C LEU A 643 -16.10 -11.31 31.57
N GLU A 644 -16.41 -11.13 30.27
CA GLU A 644 -15.77 -10.13 29.41
C GLU A 644 -16.09 -8.69 29.85
N ASN A 645 -17.19 -8.48 30.55
CA ASN A 645 -17.66 -7.15 30.92
C ASN A 645 -16.91 -6.56 32.12
N ALA A 646 -16.32 -5.38 31.94
CA ALA A 646 -15.57 -4.67 32.98
C ALA A 646 -16.40 -4.35 34.22
N ASN A 647 -17.72 -4.17 34.09
CA ASN A 647 -18.61 -3.81 35.20
C ASN A 647 -19.07 -5.01 36.05
N LEU A 648 -18.71 -6.26 35.68
CA LEU A 648 -19.03 -7.43 36.49
C LEU A 648 -18.25 -7.34 37.83
N PRO A 649 -18.92 -7.47 38.99
CA PRO A 649 -18.23 -7.46 40.28
C PRO A 649 -17.11 -8.50 40.35
N LEU A 650 -15.93 -8.09 40.84
CA LEU A 650 -14.73 -8.93 40.88
C LEU A 650 -14.96 -10.29 41.57
N VAL A 651 -15.64 -10.29 42.72
CA VAL A 651 -15.95 -11.51 43.48
C VAL A 651 -16.76 -12.48 42.61
N ARG A 652 -17.80 -11.98 41.95
CA ARG A 652 -18.65 -12.79 41.07
C ARG A 652 -17.91 -13.25 39.82
N GLY A 653 -17.04 -12.40 39.26
CA GLY A 653 -16.20 -12.76 38.12
C GLY A 653 -15.25 -13.92 38.42
N VAL A 654 -14.61 -13.94 39.60
CA VAL A 654 -13.78 -15.07 40.02
C VAL A 654 -14.62 -16.36 40.14
N GLU A 655 -15.78 -16.29 40.81
CA GLU A 655 -16.69 -17.45 40.93
C GLU A 655 -17.12 -18.00 39.57
N VAL A 656 -17.51 -17.12 38.65
CA VAL A 656 -17.91 -17.50 37.28
C VAL A 656 -16.74 -18.11 36.51
N ALA A 657 -15.53 -17.56 36.63
CA ALA A 657 -14.34 -18.14 36.01
C ALA A 657 -14.04 -19.55 36.58
N GLU A 658 -14.18 -19.74 37.89
CA GLU A 658 -14.04 -21.06 38.53
C GLU A 658 -15.09 -22.05 38.03
N GLU A 659 -16.36 -21.64 37.97
CA GLU A 659 -17.46 -22.44 37.45
C GLU A 659 -17.19 -22.87 36.00
N LEU A 660 -16.80 -21.94 35.12
CA LEU A 660 -16.55 -22.22 33.71
C LEU A 660 -15.33 -23.12 33.49
N LEU A 661 -14.21 -22.87 34.17
CA LEU A 661 -13.01 -23.71 34.07
C LEU A 661 -13.19 -25.11 34.67
N SER A 662 -14.10 -25.25 35.64
CA SER A 662 -14.44 -26.53 36.26
C SER A 662 -15.27 -27.43 35.35
N LEU A 663 -15.91 -26.90 34.30
CA LEU A 663 -16.60 -27.71 33.29
C LEU A 663 -15.64 -28.56 32.44
N ARG A 664 -14.34 -28.23 32.42
CA ARG A 664 -13.30 -28.96 31.67
C ARG A 664 -13.61 -29.12 30.18
N LEU A 665 -14.38 -28.19 29.60
CA LEU A 665 -14.67 -28.15 28.17
C LEU A 665 -13.54 -27.44 27.44
N HIS A 666 -12.93 -28.07 26.43
CA HIS A 666 -11.73 -27.56 25.75
C HIS A 666 -11.87 -26.11 25.25
N GLU A 667 -12.91 -25.82 24.48
CA GLU A 667 -13.13 -24.51 23.85
C GLU A 667 -13.41 -23.42 24.88
N LEU A 668 -14.28 -23.71 25.86
CA LEU A 668 -14.60 -22.76 26.93
C LEU A 668 -13.41 -22.53 27.86
N SER A 669 -12.65 -23.57 28.19
CA SER A 669 -11.45 -23.44 29.03
C SER A 669 -10.39 -22.57 28.35
N PHE A 670 -10.22 -22.74 27.03
CA PHE A 670 -9.35 -21.88 26.24
C PHE A 670 -9.82 -20.41 26.27
N GLN A 671 -11.10 -20.16 25.96
CA GLN A 671 -11.65 -18.79 25.94
C GLN A 671 -11.54 -18.09 27.29
N VAL A 672 -11.81 -18.80 28.39
CA VAL A 672 -11.68 -18.25 29.75
C VAL A 672 -10.21 -18.00 30.12
N LEU A 673 -9.30 -18.93 29.85
CA LEU A 673 -7.86 -18.72 30.15
C LEU A 673 -7.29 -17.53 29.37
N VAL A 674 -7.70 -17.37 28.11
CA VAL A 674 -7.35 -16.23 27.27
C VAL A 674 -7.91 -14.92 27.85
N LEU A 675 -9.15 -14.94 28.37
CA LEU A 675 -9.74 -13.79 29.04
C LEU A 675 -9.01 -13.41 30.33
N LEU A 676 -8.61 -14.40 31.14
CA LEU A 676 -7.89 -14.17 32.39
C LEU A 676 -6.51 -13.52 32.18
N GLN A 677 -5.92 -13.64 31.00
CA GLN A 677 -4.71 -12.89 30.64
C GLN A 677 -4.97 -11.39 30.49
N ARG A 678 -6.15 -11.01 29.99
CA ARG A 678 -6.59 -9.60 29.91
C ARG A 678 -7.14 -9.06 31.23
N ARG A 679 -7.60 -9.95 32.10
CA ARG A 679 -8.22 -9.62 33.40
C ARG A 679 -7.61 -10.46 34.53
N PRO A 680 -6.32 -10.25 34.86
CA PRO A 680 -5.65 -11.04 35.88
C PRO A 680 -6.31 -10.93 37.27
N GLU A 681 -7.05 -9.85 37.54
CA GLU A 681 -7.84 -9.65 38.75
C GLU A 681 -8.98 -10.67 38.93
N LEU A 682 -9.36 -11.39 37.88
CA LEU A 682 -10.36 -12.47 37.91
C LEU A 682 -9.73 -13.87 38.06
N SER A 683 -8.43 -13.95 38.30
CA SER A 683 -7.71 -15.23 38.31
C SER A 683 -8.25 -16.20 39.39
N PRO A 684 -8.77 -17.37 38.98
CA PRO A 684 -9.28 -18.38 39.90
C PRO A 684 -8.14 -19.12 40.61
N HIS A 685 -8.50 -20.02 41.53
CA HIS A 685 -7.49 -20.80 42.25
C HIS A 685 -6.52 -21.55 41.31
N ARG A 686 -5.21 -21.50 41.61
CA ARG A 686 -4.12 -22.02 40.77
C ARG A 686 -4.33 -23.47 40.30
N ALA A 687 -4.92 -24.31 41.14
CA ALA A 687 -5.20 -25.71 40.79
C ALA A 687 -6.26 -25.84 39.68
N ILE A 688 -7.27 -24.96 39.66
CA ILE A 688 -8.32 -24.96 38.64
C ILE A 688 -7.72 -24.54 37.30
N VAL A 689 -6.88 -23.50 37.30
CA VAL A 689 -6.13 -23.01 36.13
C VAL A 689 -5.20 -24.09 35.59
N ALA A 690 -4.40 -24.73 36.43
CA ALA A 690 -3.49 -25.80 36.01
C ALA A 690 -4.22 -26.97 35.34
N ALA A 691 -5.36 -27.39 35.90
CA ALA A 691 -6.16 -28.45 35.32
C ALA A 691 -6.90 -28.04 34.03
N ALA A 692 -7.25 -26.76 33.88
CA ALA A 692 -7.78 -26.23 32.62
C ALA A 692 -6.70 -26.20 31.52
N LEU A 693 -5.47 -25.80 31.88
CA LEU A 693 -4.31 -25.83 30.98
C LEU A 693 -3.97 -27.26 30.52
N ASP A 694 -4.12 -28.26 31.40
CA ASP A 694 -3.95 -29.66 31.02
C ASP A 694 -4.95 -30.09 29.94
N VAL A 695 -6.23 -29.75 30.11
CA VAL A 695 -7.28 -29.98 29.09
C VAL A 695 -6.93 -29.28 27.78
N VAL A 696 -6.55 -28.00 27.84
CA VAL A 696 -6.23 -27.21 26.64
C VAL A 696 -4.94 -27.70 25.94
N SER A 697 -3.97 -28.23 26.68
CA SER A 697 -2.72 -28.78 26.13
C SER A 697 -2.92 -30.05 25.29
N LYS A 698 -4.00 -30.80 25.53
CA LYS A 698 -4.32 -32.08 24.86
C LYS A 698 -5.09 -31.90 23.54
N ARG A 699 -5.41 -30.67 23.14
CA ARG A 699 -6.20 -30.38 21.94
C ARG A 699 -5.40 -30.72 20.67
N GLN A 700 -5.88 -31.69 19.88
CA GLN A 700 -5.26 -32.12 18.61
C GLN A 700 -5.79 -31.37 17.36
N SER A 701 -6.59 -30.31 17.52
CA SER A 701 -7.18 -29.60 16.37
C SER A 701 -6.15 -28.84 15.55
N SER A 702 -6.45 -28.62 14.28
CA SER A 702 -5.68 -27.78 13.34
C SER A 702 -5.43 -26.35 13.84
N ASP A 703 -6.31 -25.82 14.70
CA ASP A 703 -6.11 -24.56 15.41
C ASP A 703 -5.29 -24.80 16.69
N ALA A 704 -4.02 -24.37 16.67
CA ALA A 704 -3.07 -24.68 17.74
C ALA A 704 -2.92 -23.59 18.80
N ASP A 705 -3.90 -22.70 18.91
CA ASP A 705 -3.85 -21.61 19.87
C ASP A 705 -3.94 -22.12 21.32
N GLY A 706 -4.63 -23.26 21.55
CA GLY A 706 -4.71 -23.91 22.85
C GLY A 706 -3.39 -24.50 23.36
N PRO A 707 -2.79 -25.48 22.65
CA PRO A 707 -1.49 -26.06 22.99
C PRO A 707 -0.39 -25.00 23.19
N TRP A 708 -0.45 -23.94 22.41
CA TRP A 708 0.47 -22.82 22.49
C TRP A 708 0.22 -21.90 23.71
N LEU A 709 -1.04 -21.62 24.05
CA LEU A 709 -1.39 -20.94 25.31
C LEU A 709 -0.87 -21.72 26.53
N ALA A 710 -1.02 -23.04 26.48
CA ALA A 710 -0.54 -23.91 27.53
C ALA A 710 1.00 -23.93 27.61
N SER A 711 1.75 -23.84 26.50
CA SER A 711 3.22 -23.88 26.55
C SER A 711 3.86 -22.63 27.16
N GLU A 712 3.17 -21.49 27.21
CA GLU A 712 3.69 -20.24 27.75
C GLU A 712 3.17 -19.92 29.17
N HIS A 713 2.04 -20.50 29.57
CA HIS A 713 1.45 -20.19 30.88
C HIS A 713 2.25 -20.76 32.07
N HIS A 714 2.64 -19.89 33.01
CA HIS A 714 3.46 -20.26 34.18
C HIS A 714 2.84 -21.32 35.11
N CYS A 715 1.52 -21.51 35.12
CA CYS A 715 0.82 -22.58 35.85
C CYS A 715 0.78 -23.94 35.13
N THR A 716 1.30 -24.06 33.91
CA THR A 716 1.32 -25.34 33.18
C THR A 716 2.16 -26.38 33.91
N SER A 717 1.67 -27.61 33.90
CA SER A 717 2.32 -28.75 34.54
C SER A 717 3.49 -29.27 33.69
N GLU A 718 4.47 -29.92 34.33
CA GLU A 718 5.59 -30.55 33.61
C GLU A 718 5.11 -31.67 32.67
N GLU A 719 4.04 -32.37 33.03
CA GLU A 719 3.41 -33.41 32.21
C GLU A 719 2.84 -32.82 30.91
N SER A 720 2.11 -31.70 31.03
CA SER A 720 1.58 -30.99 29.85
C SER A 720 2.70 -30.41 28.98
N LEU A 721 3.78 -29.87 29.56
CA LEU A 721 4.94 -29.40 28.80
C LEU A 721 5.65 -30.55 28.04
N THR A 722 5.75 -31.72 28.67
CA THR A 722 6.32 -32.93 28.06
C THR A 722 5.49 -33.39 26.86
N LEU A 723 4.16 -33.32 26.97
CA LEU A 723 3.26 -33.58 25.85
C LEU A 723 3.47 -32.57 24.71
N LEU A 724 3.53 -31.28 25.04
CA LEU A 724 3.67 -30.18 24.07
C LEU A 724 5.04 -30.15 23.37
N ALA A 725 6.09 -30.69 23.99
CA ALA A 725 7.40 -30.83 23.35
C ALA A 725 7.39 -31.73 22.11
N ARG A 726 6.35 -32.56 21.93
CA ARG A 726 6.16 -33.45 20.77
C ARG A 726 5.09 -32.93 19.81
N HIS A 727 4.63 -31.70 20.00
CA HIS A 727 3.57 -31.11 19.18
C HIS A 727 4.04 -30.90 17.73
N SER A 728 3.14 -31.00 16.76
CA SER A 728 3.46 -30.89 15.32
C SER A 728 4.02 -29.52 14.92
N ARG A 729 3.53 -28.44 15.54
CA ARG A 729 4.02 -27.08 15.30
C ARG A 729 5.33 -26.76 16.02
N GLU A 730 6.23 -26.15 15.28
CA GLU A 730 7.55 -25.72 15.75
C GLU A 730 7.52 -24.57 16.75
N ASP A 731 6.55 -23.65 16.65
CA ASP A 731 6.42 -22.54 17.58
C ASP A 731 6.04 -23.00 19.00
N VAL A 732 5.12 -23.95 19.14
CA VAL A 732 4.78 -24.60 20.41
C VAL A 732 6.02 -25.24 21.03
N ARG A 733 6.77 -26.02 20.24
CA ARG A 733 8.00 -26.67 20.70
C ARG A 733 9.08 -25.66 21.10
N ALA A 734 9.25 -24.59 20.33
CA ALA A 734 10.17 -23.50 20.66
C ALA A 734 9.80 -22.79 21.97
N GLN A 735 8.50 -22.61 22.26
CA GLN A 735 8.06 -22.07 23.55
C GLN A 735 8.32 -23.02 24.71
N VAL A 736 8.04 -24.32 24.52
CA VAL A 736 8.38 -25.33 25.54
C VAL A 736 9.89 -25.29 25.83
N ALA A 737 10.76 -25.13 24.84
CA ALA A 737 12.20 -25.00 25.08
C ALA A 737 12.59 -23.79 25.95
N LYS A 738 11.89 -22.66 25.79
CA LYS A 738 12.10 -21.44 26.60
C LYS A 738 11.47 -21.51 27.99
N HIS A 739 10.43 -22.32 28.18
CA HIS A 739 9.60 -22.27 29.38
C HIS A 739 10.35 -22.70 30.66
N PRO A 740 10.34 -21.92 31.76
CA PRO A 740 11.19 -22.16 32.94
C PRO A 740 11.00 -23.51 33.64
N ARG A 741 9.82 -24.12 33.51
CA ARG A 741 9.48 -25.43 34.10
C ARG A 741 9.73 -26.62 33.20
N THR A 742 10.22 -26.41 31.99
CA THR A 742 10.53 -27.52 31.08
C THR A 742 11.68 -28.35 31.64
N PRO A 743 11.49 -29.68 31.81
CA PRO A 743 12.55 -30.57 32.24
C PRO A 743 13.78 -30.52 31.33
N VAL A 744 14.98 -30.70 31.89
CA VAL A 744 16.26 -30.55 31.16
C VAL A 744 16.39 -31.57 30.02
N ASP A 745 15.95 -32.80 30.25
CA ASP A 745 15.91 -33.87 29.24
C ASP A 745 15.04 -33.50 28.03
N ILE A 746 13.93 -32.78 28.26
CA ILE A 746 13.06 -32.28 27.19
C ILE A 746 13.73 -31.13 26.43
N VAL A 747 14.41 -30.21 27.11
CA VAL A 747 15.20 -29.15 26.43
C VAL A 747 16.30 -29.76 25.56
N GLU A 748 17.00 -30.79 26.04
CA GLU A 748 18.03 -31.49 25.27
C GLU A 748 17.48 -32.26 24.07
N MET A 749 16.28 -32.83 24.21
CA MET A 749 15.55 -33.43 23.08
C MET A 749 15.24 -32.38 22.01
N LEU A 750 14.74 -31.20 22.41
CA LEU A 750 14.43 -30.08 21.51
C LEU A 750 15.68 -29.45 20.88
N GLY A 751 16.85 -29.58 21.51
CA GLY A 751 18.15 -29.25 20.90
C GLY A 751 18.51 -30.09 19.68
N LYS A 752 17.79 -31.19 19.42
CA LYS A 752 17.95 -32.06 18.24
C LYS A 752 16.76 -31.96 17.27
N ASP A 753 15.90 -30.97 17.43
CA ASP A 753 14.71 -30.79 16.61
C ASP A 753 15.06 -30.57 15.13
N SER A 754 14.19 -30.97 14.21
CA SER A 754 14.41 -30.78 12.78
C SER A 754 14.42 -29.30 12.39
N GLN A 755 13.68 -28.45 13.12
CA GLN A 755 13.56 -27.02 12.83
C GLN A 755 14.60 -26.18 13.59
N GLU A 756 15.28 -25.29 12.87
CA GLU A 756 16.33 -24.42 13.41
C GLU A 756 15.82 -23.46 14.49
N VAL A 757 14.57 -23.02 14.41
CA VAL A 757 13.96 -22.11 15.39
C VAL A 757 13.82 -22.79 16.76
N VAL A 758 13.45 -24.06 16.78
CA VAL A 758 13.32 -24.86 18.01
C VAL A 758 14.69 -25.13 18.62
N ARG A 759 15.68 -25.50 17.79
CA ARG A 759 17.07 -25.71 18.25
C ARG A 759 17.68 -24.42 18.81
N ALA A 760 17.43 -23.27 18.18
CA ALA A 760 17.90 -21.97 18.67
C ALA A 760 17.24 -21.60 20.00
N ALA A 761 15.94 -21.86 20.17
CA ALA A 761 15.22 -21.65 21.43
C ALA A 761 15.73 -22.58 22.54
N ALA A 762 16.03 -23.85 22.23
CA ALA A 762 16.67 -24.77 23.15
C ALA A 762 18.05 -24.26 23.55
N ALA A 763 18.89 -23.82 22.61
CA ALA A 763 20.21 -23.23 22.88
C ALA A 763 20.11 -22.02 23.81
N ALA A 764 19.19 -21.09 23.53
CA ALA A 764 18.97 -19.87 24.31
C ALA A 764 18.41 -20.11 25.72
N SER A 765 17.87 -21.29 26.01
CA SER A 765 17.29 -21.61 27.33
C SER A 765 18.32 -21.62 28.48
N GLY A 766 19.62 -21.72 28.18
CA GLY A 766 20.69 -21.80 29.17
C GLY A 766 20.66 -23.06 30.04
N ARG A 767 19.86 -24.07 29.68
CA ARG A 767 19.65 -25.30 30.48
C ARG A 767 20.26 -26.56 29.86
N ASN A 768 20.82 -26.47 28.66
CA ASN A 768 21.52 -27.59 28.02
C ASN A 768 22.77 -27.99 28.80
N SER A 769 23.13 -29.28 28.73
CA SER A 769 24.46 -29.76 29.10
C SER A 769 25.55 -29.23 28.16
N LEU A 770 26.79 -29.20 28.66
CA LEU A 770 27.97 -28.79 27.90
C LEU A 770 28.15 -29.60 26.61
N VAL A 771 27.82 -30.90 26.64
CA VAL A 771 27.88 -31.79 25.46
C VAL A 771 26.92 -31.35 24.37
N SER A 772 25.70 -30.97 24.75
CA SER A 772 24.70 -30.46 23.81
C SER A 772 25.07 -29.07 23.28
N LEU A 773 25.67 -28.20 24.11
CA LEU A 773 26.19 -26.90 23.67
C LEU A 773 27.31 -27.02 22.63
N HIS A 774 28.26 -27.94 22.81
CA HIS A 774 29.30 -28.19 21.81
C HIS A 774 28.73 -28.61 20.46
N ARG A 775 27.65 -29.42 20.45
CA ARG A 775 26.95 -29.81 19.23
C ARG A 775 26.25 -28.63 18.58
N LEU A 776 25.54 -27.81 19.36
CA LEU A 776 24.81 -26.64 18.88
C LEU A 776 25.74 -25.51 18.38
N ALA A 777 26.97 -25.43 18.90
CA ALA A 777 28.00 -24.51 18.40
C ALA A 777 28.48 -24.88 16.98
N GLN A 778 28.25 -26.12 16.55
CA GLN A 778 28.56 -26.61 15.21
C GLN A 778 27.30 -26.76 14.34
N ASP A 779 26.16 -26.21 14.78
CA ASP A 779 24.91 -26.33 14.04
C ASP A 779 25.03 -25.72 12.64
N PRO A 780 24.47 -26.35 11.59
CA PRO A 780 24.52 -25.80 10.23
C PRO A 780 23.87 -24.41 10.14
N HIS A 781 22.87 -24.10 10.98
CA HIS A 781 22.16 -22.83 10.92
C HIS A 781 22.81 -21.77 11.84
N TRP A 782 23.14 -20.62 11.27
CA TRP A 782 23.84 -19.53 11.96
C TRP A 782 23.11 -19.02 13.22
N ALA A 783 21.77 -19.00 13.22
CA ALA A 783 20.99 -18.52 14.37
C ALA A 783 21.15 -19.41 15.62
N VAL A 784 21.30 -20.72 15.44
CA VAL A 784 21.54 -21.67 16.54
C VAL A 784 22.95 -21.47 17.10
N ARG A 785 23.94 -21.28 16.22
CA ARG A 785 25.32 -20.95 16.62
C ARG A 785 25.40 -19.63 17.38
N ALA A 786 24.68 -18.60 16.93
CA ALA A 786 24.63 -17.29 17.59
C ALA A 786 23.96 -17.36 18.98
N ALA A 787 22.85 -18.11 19.12
CA ALA A 787 22.20 -18.34 20.40
C ALA A 787 23.12 -19.09 21.37
N THR A 788 23.82 -20.12 20.86
CA THR A 788 24.81 -20.90 21.63
C THR A 788 25.99 -20.02 22.06
N ALA A 789 26.47 -19.15 21.16
CA ALA A 789 27.57 -18.21 21.42
C ALA A 789 27.28 -17.22 22.55
N SER A 790 26.03 -17.06 22.98
CA SER A 790 25.63 -16.22 24.10
C SER A 790 25.68 -16.95 25.45
N ASP A 791 25.86 -18.27 25.47
CA ASP A 791 25.98 -19.06 26.71
C ASP A 791 27.38 -18.86 27.32
N THR A 792 27.41 -18.43 28.59
CA THR A 792 28.66 -18.12 29.32
C THR A 792 29.45 -19.36 29.73
N ARG A 793 28.88 -20.57 29.57
CA ARG A 793 29.50 -21.84 29.93
C ARG A 793 30.31 -22.46 28.80
N LEU A 794 30.39 -21.81 27.63
CA LEU A 794 31.20 -22.28 26.50
C LEU A 794 32.70 -22.20 26.81
N SER A 795 33.45 -23.19 26.33
CA SER A 795 34.92 -23.19 26.39
C SER A 795 35.51 -22.09 25.51
N ASP A 796 36.68 -21.56 25.90
CA ASP A 796 37.44 -20.57 25.12
C ASP A 796 37.75 -21.05 23.69
N ASP A 797 38.06 -22.34 23.49
CA ASP A 797 38.27 -22.93 22.15
C ASP A 797 37.04 -22.78 21.24
N ALA A 798 35.85 -23.04 21.79
CA ALA A 798 34.59 -22.91 21.06
C ALA A 798 34.26 -21.45 20.72
N LEU A 799 34.52 -20.51 21.65
CA LEU A 799 34.35 -19.08 21.39
C LEU A 799 35.35 -18.54 20.36
N ARG A 800 36.60 -19.04 20.37
CA ARG A 800 37.60 -18.75 19.33
C ARG A 800 37.17 -19.23 17.95
N ALA A 801 36.55 -20.41 17.86
CA ALA A 801 36.00 -20.92 16.60
C ALA A 801 34.82 -20.05 16.12
N LEU A 802 33.86 -19.72 17.00
CA LEU A 802 32.68 -18.92 16.67
C LEU A 802 33.00 -17.45 16.31
N ARG A 803 34.13 -16.91 16.76
CA ARG A 803 34.61 -15.59 16.32
C ARG A 803 35.15 -15.57 14.88
N ARG A 804 35.51 -16.74 14.35
CA ARG A 804 35.92 -16.94 12.95
C ARG A 804 34.80 -17.52 12.09
N ASP A 805 33.59 -17.54 12.63
CA ASP A 805 32.41 -18.03 11.93
C ASP A 805 32.14 -17.22 10.66
N ASP A 806 31.62 -17.89 9.63
CA ASP A 806 31.28 -17.30 8.34
C ASP A 806 30.22 -16.19 8.48
N HIS A 807 29.31 -16.32 9.44
CA HIS A 807 28.19 -15.41 9.62
C HIS A 807 28.45 -14.29 10.64
N TYR A 808 28.20 -13.03 10.24
CA TYR A 808 28.49 -11.84 11.06
C TYR A 808 27.82 -11.85 12.44
N ALA A 809 26.56 -12.26 12.53
CA ALA A 809 25.82 -12.28 13.81
C ALA A 809 26.44 -13.23 14.85
N VAL A 810 27.02 -14.36 14.41
CA VAL A 810 27.70 -15.32 15.28
C VAL A 810 28.99 -14.72 15.81
N ARG A 811 29.77 -14.06 14.95
CA ARG A 811 30.98 -13.34 15.35
C ARG A 811 30.68 -12.27 16.39
N LEU A 812 29.62 -11.49 16.17
CA LEU A 812 29.20 -10.43 17.09
C LEU A 812 28.76 -11.00 18.45
N ALA A 813 27.96 -12.06 18.47
CA ALA A 813 27.51 -12.72 19.70
C ALA A 813 28.69 -13.32 20.49
N ALA A 814 29.60 -14.02 19.81
CA ALA A 814 30.80 -14.58 20.42
C ALA A 814 31.75 -13.49 20.94
N THR A 815 31.84 -12.34 20.27
CA THR A 815 32.67 -11.20 20.73
C THR A 815 32.05 -10.50 21.94
N ARG A 816 30.72 -10.45 22.03
CA ARG A 816 29.98 -9.86 23.16
C ARG A 816 29.80 -10.80 24.34
N ASN A 817 30.23 -12.07 24.23
CA ASN A 817 30.10 -13.03 25.31
C ASN A 817 31.01 -12.62 26.49
N PRO A 818 30.49 -12.48 27.72
CA PRO A 818 31.29 -12.13 28.90
C PRO A 818 32.43 -13.12 29.21
N ALA A 819 32.35 -14.36 28.72
CA ALA A 819 33.37 -15.39 28.90
C ALA A 819 34.56 -15.27 27.92
N THR A 820 34.58 -14.25 27.04
CA THR A 820 35.64 -14.06 26.06
C THR A 820 36.85 -13.32 26.68
N PRO A 821 38.08 -13.85 26.61
CA PRO A 821 39.25 -13.17 27.15
C PRO A 821 39.60 -11.90 26.36
N GLU A 822 39.98 -10.81 27.06
CA GLU A 822 40.13 -9.43 26.54
C GLU A 822 41.29 -9.16 25.56
N THR A 823 41.99 -10.18 25.02
CA THR A 823 43.15 -9.97 24.13
C THR A 823 42.97 -10.61 22.74
N PRO A 824 43.02 -9.84 21.63
CA PRO A 824 43.13 -10.41 20.29
C PRO A 824 44.57 -10.89 20.04
N PRO A 825 44.79 -12.09 19.45
CA PRO A 825 46.14 -12.47 19.03
C PRO A 825 46.53 -11.73 17.73
N ALA A 826 47.81 -11.40 17.66
CA ALA A 826 48.44 -10.67 16.58
C ALA A 826 48.33 -11.38 15.21
N SER A 827 48.42 -10.57 14.16
CA SER A 827 48.49 -10.95 12.75
C SER A 827 49.57 -12.01 12.50
N ASP A 828 49.18 -13.16 11.97
CA ASP A 828 50.09 -14.05 11.24
C ASP A 828 49.87 -13.82 9.74
N SER A 829 50.69 -12.92 9.22
CA SER A 829 50.96 -12.71 7.81
C SER A 829 52.32 -13.36 7.51
N ASN A 830 52.32 -14.56 6.93
CA ASN A 830 53.35 -15.01 5.96
C ASN A 830 53.10 -16.45 5.51
N GLU A 831 53.01 -16.65 4.20
CA GLU A 831 53.79 -17.65 3.46
C GLU A 831 53.34 -17.63 1.98
N LEU A 832 54.07 -16.88 1.14
CA LEU A 832 54.65 -17.34 -0.14
C LEU A 832 55.10 -16.13 -0.99
N GLU A 833 56.32 -15.68 -0.73
CA GLU A 833 57.17 -15.05 -1.74
C GLU A 833 58.49 -15.82 -1.85
N THR A 834 58.83 -16.22 -3.07
CA THR A 834 60.20 -16.40 -3.61
C THR A 834 60.08 -16.17 -5.13
N ALA A 835 60.75 -15.27 -5.85
CA ALA A 835 61.75 -14.21 -5.66
C ALA A 835 61.77 -13.40 -7.01
N PRO A 836 62.72 -12.47 -7.27
CA PRO A 836 62.84 -11.12 -6.75
C PRO A 836 62.66 -10.01 -7.82
N GLY A 837 62.17 -8.84 -7.40
CA GLY A 837 62.53 -7.52 -7.92
C GLY A 837 62.16 -7.17 -9.37
N VAL A 838 61.12 -6.33 -9.52
CA VAL A 838 61.11 -5.03 -10.24
C VAL A 838 59.66 -4.51 -10.30
N GLY A 839 59.40 -3.36 -9.66
CA GLY A 839 58.30 -2.42 -9.94
C GLY A 839 56.85 -2.85 -9.61
N SER A 840 56.30 -2.44 -8.45
CA SER A 840 54.88 -2.69 -8.12
C SER A 840 54.07 -1.46 -7.66
N HIS A 841 54.56 -0.22 -7.83
CA HIS A 841 53.71 0.97 -7.61
C HIS A 841 52.83 1.34 -8.82
N GLU A 842 53.00 0.69 -9.99
CA GLU A 842 52.16 0.91 -11.18
C GLU A 842 51.08 -0.18 -11.39
N LEU A 843 51.16 -1.31 -10.67
CA LEU A 843 50.29 -2.47 -10.92
C LEU A 843 48.92 -2.39 -10.19
N GLU A 844 48.86 -1.87 -8.96
CA GLU A 844 47.60 -1.76 -8.17
C GLU A 844 46.56 -0.82 -8.81
N GLY A 845 46.99 0.33 -9.34
CA GLY A 845 46.10 1.25 -10.08
C GLY A 845 45.61 0.67 -11.41
N SER A 846 46.42 -0.19 -12.05
CA SER A 846 46.05 -0.85 -13.29
C SER A 846 44.97 -1.91 -13.07
N ASP A 847 45.02 -2.63 -11.95
CA ASP A 847 44.08 -3.70 -11.65
C ASP A 847 42.74 -3.15 -11.13
N GLN A 848 42.74 -2.06 -10.35
CA GLN A 848 41.51 -1.35 -10.00
C GLN A 848 40.83 -0.76 -11.24
N GLN A 849 41.59 -0.09 -12.11
CA GLN A 849 41.03 0.49 -13.33
C GLN A 849 40.54 -0.58 -14.30
N ARG A 850 41.23 -1.72 -14.43
CA ARG A 850 40.77 -2.89 -15.21
C ARG A 850 39.46 -3.46 -14.65
N ARG A 851 39.34 -3.57 -13.32
CA ARG A 851 38.09 -3.99 -12.67
C ARG A 851 36.96 -3.01 -12.99
N LEU A 852 37.19 -1.70 -12.88
CA LEU A 852 36.18 -0.68 -13.17
C LEU A 852 35.77 -0.67 -14.64
N ILE A 853 36.71 -0.89 -15.57
CA ILE A 853 36.41 -1.04 -17.01
C ILE A 853 35.56 -2.30 -17.25
N ALA A 854 35.90 -3.42 -16.60
CA ALA A 854 35.12 -4.66 -16.71
C ALA A 854 33.70 -4.50 -16.16
N LEU A 855 33.56 -3.82 -15.02
CA LEU A 855 32.28 -3.49 -14.41
C LEU A 855 31.46 -2.53 -15.30
N ALA A 856 32.08 -1.45 -15.80
CA ALA A 856 31.44 -0.49 -16.71
C ALA A 856 31.05 -1.10 -18.06
N SER A 857 31.73 -2.16 -18.49
CA SER A 857 31.41 -2.89 -19.72
C SER A 857 30.46 -4.08 -19.50
N SER A 858 30.05 -4.34 -18.26
CA SER A 858 29.17 -5.45 -17.93
C SER A 858 27.79 -5.29 -18.57
N THR A 859 27.14 -6.40 -18.90
CA THR A 859 25.74 -6.40 -19.36
C THR A 859 24.76 -6.09 -18.23
N LYS A 860 25.16 -6.31 -16.97
CA LYS A 860 24.33 -6.06 -15.79
C LYS A 860 24.37 -4.59 -15.39
N ALA A 861 23.20 -4.00 -15.16
CA ALA A 861 23.10 -2.60 -14.74
C ALA A 861 23.70 -2.34 -13.34
N GLN A 862 23.65 -3.33 -12.44
CA GLN A 862 24.21 -3.22 -11.08
C GLN A 862 25.73 -3.07 -11.10
N ASP A 863 26.43 -3.87 -11.91
CA ASP A 863 27.88 -3.81 -12.06
C ASP A 863 28.32 -2.44 -12.64
N ARG A 864 27.58 -1.93 -13.63
CA ARG A 864 27.85 -0.60 -14.23
C ARG A 864 27.59 0.54 -13.25
N GLN A 865 26.56 0.42 -12.41
CA GLN A 865 26.33 1.35 -11.30
C GLN A 865 27.48 1.30 -10.29
N GLU A 866 27.97 0.11 -9.93
CA GLU A 866 29.13 -0.04 -9.04
C GLU A 866 30.36 0.68 -9.60
N ALA A 867 30.61 0.57 -10.92
CA ALA A 867 31.69 1.31 -11.57
C ALA A 867 31.51 2.84 -11.48
N GLY A 868 30.29 3.34 -11.64
CA GLY A 868 30.00 4.78 -11.56
C GLY A 868 30.03 5.33 -10.13
N TYR A 869 29.77 4.50 -9.12
CA TYR A 869 29.81 4.86 -7.70
C TYR A 869 31.24 4.92 -7.13
N ASP A 870 32.24 4.50 -7.88
CA ASP A 870 33.63 4.54 -7.45
C ASP A 870 34.24 5.94 -7.69
N ASP A 871 34.91 6.49 -6.67
CA ASP A 871 35.63 7.77 -6.78
C ASP A 871 36.78 7.71 -7.79
N ALA A 872 37.32 6.52 -8.05
CA ALA A 872 38.38 6.28 -9.03
C ALA A 872 37.86 6.15 -10.48
N ALA A 873 36.54 6.28 -10.71
CA ALA A 873 35.97 6.25 -12.05
C ALA A 873 36.55 7.39 -12.92
N SER A 874 37.37 7.02 -13.90
CA SER A 874 37.93 7.98 -14.86
C SER A 874 36.84 8.67 -15.69
N LEU A 875 37.14 9.86 -16.23
CA LEU A 875 36.24 10.56 -17.14
C LEU A 875 35.78 9.70 -18.32
N GLY A 876 36.65 8.83 -18.87
CA GLY A 876 36.27 7.91 -19.95
C GLY A 876 35.19 6.89 -19.54
N ILE A 877 35.25 6.41 -18.30
CA ILE A 877 34.20 5.54 -17.73
C ILE A 877 32.92 6.36 -17.53
N LEU A 878 33.01 7.54 -16.92
CA LEU A 878 31.84 8.39 -16.68
C LEU A 878 31.16 8.83 -17.98
N THR A 879 31.91 9.12 -19.05
CA THR A 879 31.34 9.38 -20.39
C THR A 879 30.58 8.17 -20.93
N ALA A 880 31.15 6.96 -20.78
CA ALA A 880 30.48 5.74 -21.22
C ALA A 880 29.19 5.45 -20.42
N LEU A 881 29.22 5.70 -19.10
CA LEU A 881 28.07 5.54 -18.23
C LEU A 881 27.01 6.65 -18.44
N ALA A 882 27.43 7.88 -18.70
CA ALA A 882 26.54 9.00 -19.04
C ALA A 882 25.79 8.77 -20.35
N GLY A 883 26.40 8.03 -21.30
CA GLY A 883 25.77 7.59 -22.54
C GLY A 883 25.04 6.25 -22.44
N ASP A 884 24.86 5.66 -21.24
CA ASP A 884 24.28 4.32 -21.10
C ASP A 884 22.86 4.25 -21.70
N PRO A 885 22.65 3.47 -22.78
CA PRO A 885 21.36 3.42 -23.46
C PRO A 885 20.39 2.44 -22.79
N ARG A 886 20.86 1.63 -21.83
CA ARG A 886 20.14 0.49 -21.26
C ARG A 886 19.52 0.84 -19.91
N SER A 887 20.11 1.76 -19.14
CA SER A 887 19.65 2.07 -17.78
C SER A 887 19.84 3.54 -17.43
N TYR A 888 18.73 4.25 -17.22
CA TYR A 888 18.78 5.63 -16.72
C TYR A 888 19.42 5.72 -15.34
N LYS A 889 19.32 4.68 -14.50
CA LYS A 889 20.00 4.60 -13.19
C LYS A 889 21.52 4.69 -13.32
N VAL A 890 22.10 4.09 -14.36
CA VAL A 890 23.54 4.22 -14.63
C VAL A 890 23.89 5.66 -15.02
N ARG A 891 23.03 6.31 -15.81
CA ARG A 891 23.18 7.74 -16.14
C ARG A 891 22.99 8.64 -14.91
N CYS A 892 22.08 8.33 -13.99
CA CYS A 892 21.94 9.03 -12.71
C CYS A 892 23.22 8.94 -11.87
N VAL A 893 23.86 7.77 -11.82
CA VAL A 893 25.13 7.60 -11.11
C VAL A 893 26.24 8.42 -11.76
N ALA A 894 26.33 8.44 -13.10
CA ALA A 894 27.26 9.30 -13.81
C ALA A 894 26.94 10.79 -13.57
N ALA A 895 25.68 11.19 -13.62
CA ALA A 895 25.23 12.56 -13.34
C ALA A 895 25.53 12.99 -11.89
N GLY A 896 25.44 12.08 -10.93
CA GLY A 896 25.69 12.37 -9.50
C GLY A 896 27.15 12.24 -9.06
N ASN A 897 28.05 11.71 -9.90
CA ASN A 897 29.45 11.55 -9.54
C ASN A 897 30.16 12.93 -9.51
N PRO A 898 30.87 13.31 -8.42
CA PRO A 898 31.54 14.60 -8.31
C PRO A 898 32.66 14.84 -9.34
N ASN A 899 33.18 13.79 -9.97
CA ASN A 899 34.22 13.87 -11.00
C ASN A 899 33.64 14.05 -12.42
N THR A 900 32.32 14.13 -12.56
CA THR A 900 31.66 14.35 -13.84
C THR A 900 31.91 15.76 -14.34
N SER A 901 32.47 15.87 -15.54
CA SER A 901 32.81 17.17 -16.13
C SER A 901 31.57 18.02 -16.42
N GLU A 902 31.72 19.35 -16.38
CA GLU A 902 30.65 20.29 -16.71
C GLU A 902 30.03 20.03 -18.11
N ALA A 903 30.83 19.63 -19.09
CA ALA A 903 30.34 19.29 -20.42
C ALA A 903 29.36 18.10 -20.41
N LEU A 904 29.64 17.08 -19.59
CA LEU A 904 28.73 15.95 -19.38
C LEU A 904 27.50 16.35 -18.57
N LEU A 905 27.63 17.25 -17.58
CA LEU A 905 26.48 17.75 -16.82
C LEU A 905 25.52 18.56 -17.69
N ARG A 906 26.03 19.38 -18.65
CA ARG A 906 25.18 20.06 -19.64
C ARG A 906 24.41 19.07 -20.51
N LEU A 907 25.08 18.02 -20.98
CA LEU A 907 24.43 16.96 -21.77
C LEU A 907 23.34 16.26 -20.95
N LEU A 908 23.64 15.91 -19.70
CA LEU A 908 22.72 15.21 -18.80
C LEU A 908 21.59 16.11 -18.28
N ALA A 909 21.77 17.44 -18.32
CA ALA A 909 20.71 18.41 -18.01
C ALA A 909 19.59 18.43 -19.07
N GLU A 910 19.91 17.98 -20.28
CA GLU A 910 18.95 17.76 -21.38
C GLU A 910 18.44 16.32 -21.42
N ASP A 911 18.81 15.46 -20.45
CA ASP A 911 18.36 14.07 -20.41
C ASP A 911 16.84 13.99 -20.30
N ASP A 912 16.28 13.09 -21.07
CA ASP A 912 14.87 12.74 -21.14
C ASP A 912 14.24 12.39 -19.78
N ARG A 913 15.01 11.78 -18.89
CA ARG A 913 14.54 11.32 -17.57
C ARG A 913 14.67 12.41 -16.52
N GLN A 914 13.59 12.65 -15.79
CA GLN A 914 13.56 13.65 -14.72
C GLN A 914 14.57 13.30 -13.63
N GLU A 915 14.77 12.02 -13.32
CA GLU A 915 15.70 11.52 -12.31
C GLU A 915 17.17 11.87 -12.63
N VAL A 916 17.54 11.82 -13.92
CA VAL A 916 18.88 12.19 -14.38
C VAL A 916 19.06 13.71 -14.25
N ARG A 917 18.07 14.51 -14.67
CA ARG A 917 18.08 15.97 -14.48
C ARG A 917 18.16 16.35 -13.00
N GLN A 918 17.42 15.65 -12.14
CA GLN A 918 17.49 15.83 -10.68
C GLN A 918 18.88 15.48 -10.14
N ALA A 919 19.53 14.41 -10.62
CA ALA A 919 20.90 14.08 -10.24
C ALA A 919 21.91 15.16 -10.68
N VAL A 920 21.70 15.79 -11.85
CA VAL A 920 22.50 16.95 -12.30
C VAL A 920 22.30 18.15 -11.38
N VAL A 921 21.04 18.46 -10.99
CA VAL A 921 20.74 19.56 -10.05
C VAL A 921 21.53 19.40 -8.75
N LEU A 922 21.78 18.17 -8.32
CA LEU A 922 22.40 17.86 -7.02
C LEU A 922 23.91 17.58 -7.12
N ASN A 923 24.48 17.64 -8.32
CA ASN A 923 25.92 17.47 -8.49
C ASN A 923 26.66 18.73 -7.99
N PRO A 924 27.65 18.61 -7.10
CA PRO A 924 28.43 19.76 -6.60
C PRO A 924 29.25 20.47 -7.68
N ALA A 925 29.47 19.84 -8.84
CA ALA A 925 30.15 20.42 -10.00
C ALA A 925 29.20 21.10 -11.00
N ALA A 926 27.89 21.16 -10.73
CA ALA A 926 26.92 21.85 -11.58
C ALA A 926 27.12 23.38 -11.52
N SER A 927 27.26 24.02 -12.70
CA SER A 927 27.47 25.46 -12.79
C SER A 927 26.17 26.26 -12.69
N THR A 928 26.29 27.56 -12.40
CA THR A 928 25.18 28.51 -12.32
C THR A 928 24.26 28.43 -13.55
N ASP A 929 24.84 28.35 -14.75
CA ASP A 929 24.09 28.30 -16.01
C ASP A 929 23.28 27.00 -16.15
N VAL A 930 23.85 25.87 -15.74
CA VAL A 930 23.15 24.56 -15.75
C VAL A 930 21.98 24.57 -14.77
N LEU A 931 22.19 25.10 -13.56
CA LEU A 931 21.16 25.17 -12.53
C LEU A 931 20.01 26.12 -12.91
N LEU A 932 20.31 27.30 -13.47
CA LEU A 932 19.29 28.23 -13.96
C LEU A 932 18.54 27.66 -15.17
N GLY A 933 19.26 26.99 -16.09
CA GLY A 933 18.67 26.29 -17.22
C GLY A 933 17.66 25.25 -16.76
N LEU A 934 18.03 24.41 -15.79
CA LEU A 934 17.13 23.40 -15.20
C LEU A 934 15.96 24.01 -14.43
N ALA A 935 16.20 25.06 -13.62
CA ALA A 935 15.14 25.75 -12.88
C ALA A 935 14.09 26.41 -13.80
N SER A 936 14.48 26.82 -15.01
CA SER A 936 13.56 27.43 -15.97
C SER A 936 12.63 26.43 -16.68
N GLN A 937 12.92 25.12 -16.61
CA GLN A 937 12.15 24.09 -17.32
C GLN A 937 10.82 23.78 -16.64
N ASP A 938 10.81 23.64 -15.29
CA ASP A 938 9.61 23.36 -14.52
C ASP A 938 9.76 23.76 -13.03
N ALA A 939 8.63 23.90 -12.33
CA ALA A 939 8.58 24.32 -10.93
C ALA A 939 9.20 23.29 -9.96
N ASP A 940 9.25 22.02 -10.36
CA ASP A 940 9.80 20.94 -9.54
C ASP A 940 11.33 21.00 -9.50
N LEU A 941 11.97 21.23 -10.65
CA LEU A 941 13.41 21.47 -10.77
C LEU A 941 13.80 22.81 -10.13
N ALA A 942 12.98 23.86 -10.25
CA ALA A 942 13.23 25.12 -9.57
C ALA A 942 13.28 24.94 -8.04
N LEU A 943 12.30 24.24 -7.45
CA LEU A 943 12.31 23.92 -6.02
C LEU A 943 13.51 23.05 -5.64
N LEU A 944 13.86 22.05 -6.45
CA LEU A 944 15.02 21.19 -6.18
C LEU A 944 16.34 21.96 -6.26
N VAL A 945 16.47 22.94 -7.17
CA VAL A 945 17.63 23.85 -7.25
C VAL A 945 17.75 24.68 -5.97
N VAL A 946 16.63 25.13 -5.37
CA VAL A 946 16.65 25.82 -4.07
C VAL A 946 17.19 24.91 -2.96
N PHE A 947 16.90 23.60 -3.02
CA PHE A 947 17.36 22.62 -2.03
C PHE A 947 18.75 22.03 -2.30
N ASN A 948 19.40 22.36 -3.43
CA ASN A 948 20.78 21.94 -3.66
C ASN A 948 21.70 22.58 -2.59
N PRO A 949 22.44 21.81 -1.78
CA PRO A 949 23.31 22.34 -0.72
C PRO A 949 24.43 23.26 -1.27
N ASP A 950 24.85 23.03 -2.51
CA ASP A 950 25.91 23.75 -3.21
C ASP A 950 25.37 24.80 -4.20
N VAL A 951 24.06 25.09 -4.20
CA VAL A 951 23.49 26.11 -5.12
C VAL A 951 24.19 27.46 -4.93
N PRO A 952 24.64 28.16 -5.98
CA PRO A 952 25.22 29.50 -5.84
C PRO A 952 24.19 30.52 -5.35
N THR A 953 24.62 31.49 -4.52
CA THR A 953 23.75 32.56 -4.01
C THR A 953 23.08 33.37 -5.14
N ASP A 954 23.75 33.54 -6.27
CA ASP A 954 23.21 34.23 -7.44
C ASP A 954 21.99 33.51 -8.03
N VAL A 955 21.99 32.17 -8.05
CA VAL A 955 20.84 31.36 -8.49
C VAL A 955 19.65 31.57 -7.54
N LEU A 956 19.91 31.54 -6.23
CA LEU A 956 18.88 31.80 -5.22
C LEU A 956 18.30 33.22 -5.31
N ASN A 957 19.12 34.23 -5.62
CA ASN A 957 18.64 35.61 -5.83
C ASN A 957 17.69 35.71 -7.03
N VAL A 958 17.96 34.96 -8.11
CA VAL A 958 17.07 34.89 -9.27
C VAL A 958 15.75 34.22 -8.89
N LEU A 959 15.79 33.08 -8.19
CA LEU A 959 14.58 32.36 -7.77
C LEU A 959 13.77 33.10 -6.69
N ALA A 960 14.40 33.93 -5.87
CA ALA A 960 13.71 34.80 -4.91
C ALA A 960 12.93 35.94 -5.59
N ALA A 961 13.15 36.18 -6.88
CA ALA A 961 12.39 37.11 -7.70
C ALA A 961 11.38 36.39 -8.63
N ASP A 962 11.17 35.08 -8.45
CA ASP A 962 10.29 34.27 -9.30
C ASP A 962 8.81 34.73 -9.25
N HIS A 963 8.12 34.58 -10.37
CA HIS A 963 6.69 34.88 -10.48
C HIS A 963 5.86 33.90 -9.66
N ASP A 964 6.27 32.63 -9.60
CA ASP A 964 5.67 31.62 -8.74
C ASP A 964 5.95 31.98 -7.27
N LYS A 965 4.86 32.10 -6.52
CA LYS A 965 4.90 32.62 -5.15
C LYS A 965 5.52 31.62 -4.18
N LEU A 966 5.35 30.31 -4.43
CA LEU A 966 5.94 29.25 -3.63
C LEU A 966 7.45 29.21 -3.87
N ILE A 967 7.90 29.26 -5.13
CA ILE A 967 9.33 29.28 -5.47
C ILE A 967 10.00 30.52 -4.84
N ARG A 968 9.41 31.70 -5.02
CA ARG A 968 9.89 32.95 -4.41
C ARG A 968 9.98 32.89 -2.89
N PHE A 969 8.98 32.32 -2.23
CA PHE A 969 8.99 32.14 -0.77
C PHE A 969 10.12 31.21 -0.33
N VAL A 970 10.20 30.01 -0.92
CA VAL A 970 11.18 28.98 -0.56
C VAL A 970 12.61 29.45 -0.85
N ALA A 971 12.85 30.11 -1.99
CA ALA A 971 14.14 30.70 -2.33
C ALA A 971 14.52 31.88 -1.42
N GLY A 972 13.55 32.72 -1.05
CA GLY A 972 13.75 33.82 -0.11
C GLY A 972 14.15 33.36 1.29
N GLU A 973 13.52 32.31 1.80
CA GLU A 973 13.89 31.69 3.09
C GLU A 973 15.24 30.97 3.00
N ALA A 974 15.55 30.29 1.89
CA ALA A 974 16.87 29.69 1.66
C ALA A 974 18.00 30.74 1.65
N LEU A 975 17.77 31.92 1.06
CA LEU A 975 18.69 33.05 1.12
C LEU A 975 18.89 33.57 2.55
N ARG A 976 17.81 33.69 3.33
CA ARG A 976 17.86 34.14 4.73
C ARG A 976 18.66 33.16 5.59
N ALA A 977 18.47 31.86 5.39
CA ALA A 977 19.18 30.80 6.11
C ALA A 977 20.70 30.78 5.82
N ARG A 978 21.15 31.39 4.71
CA ARG A 978 22.56 31.48 4.31
C ARG A 978 23.26 32.78 4.74
N ARG A 979 22.52 33.76 5.27
CA ARG A 979 23.12 34.96 5.85
C ARG A 979 23.68 34.62 7.24
N PRO A 980 24.91 35.03 7.56
CA PRO A 980 25.59 34.67 8.81
C PRO A 980 24.91 35.25 10.06
#